data_AF-A0A182N463-F1
#
_entry.id   AF-A0A182N463-F1
#
_cell.length_a   1.000
_cell.length_b   1.000
_cell.length_c   1.000
_cell.angle_alpha   90.00
_cell.angle_beta   90.00
_cell.angle_gamma   90.00
#
_symmetry.space_group_name_H-M   'P 1'
#
loop_
_entity.id
_entity.type
_entity.pdbx_description
1 polymer ?
#
loop_
_entity_poly.entity_id
_entity_poly.type
_entity_poly.pdbx_seq_one_letter_code
_entity_poly.pdbx_strand_id
1 'polypeptide(L)'
;MNHLRVALVRQQHLCRRAIVQCVSLSSFPVAGGVLQQPTISSTRLLSQSVRLCQTVPSTKQQESPHTPAESAPQRNAGKAKYQDSTRLVEELRSDAIVYRRIQLEKLNQLLAKPFEIPPESYEFLLQCCGSLLSAETLETRMKVFEQFWFYMGEPTQRHWKVLLQVYRENERSITDVPAFLATMGTAIEQDAELLLLLMGVLAEKGDIAEMKLVGEMMKEREIPLSVETINLMIRGYGRAGDLDGVQMVLETMSAGSVSANGATYGELMIAFLEDGMSERVLKMVREKGAQLNEKHILELLSLALGDKPHPDLVRALLKLLPEELTTDGRIHPMLRNVLSGLIRAGHLDGTMALLDELPAPQYRANESTDSYGTFLTVEMLRNDVPFERLNKYLAMLIKTARNLRAYQVACECAAKAGHPYFSRLLAALAPLEELRPHYFWPLFMQRSKSDGEAGVLSVLQTMQKLKCEPDQETLTQYVLPKLALTLKDSKAALKILQTLGVRMAGLITPYVSHLLYQNRFDDVLDVVRRYPTKLDTEALLWPLILQANVNRTTAHQRRLCEVICAIKDRANDARHDLGGQLLLEVISNKKSKHDGNSLRGLLNEYERFEIRISRMAAGVLKNHFGREQKGAGGEGIDALLKKVTDDQLTILSKELFDTISVHPRDMNYDELECHLVELEQKKLNTRGVLRRLLQLCVREARYKRALELKQKCDQAKVDQSSGMLASLVELYTKVNDPERAGRTLEQLRKQYPGFVVDEHKILDYAALLVSHGQLDGARKILRNRATTGGKLRGIEDGSTSKNVWNLLTNTAQWAAAQQTKTPTSTPNATQQMLDFIVELGYCAYENALLGPVLREYLLAGQKRAAIEEFKRIATEKRRTPLQLELITMLVEQTNGADGDIPPADAKTLLNETIQLVSQIHGPVNTNNTMIVALAVGGTEAQLRRMLINPEVRINHEYILTQCEFLVGSGKLDAVLRLAKCSKGLANVRDTDFLQIALGQYVRENNCEAAVRMFQRLLDEGDELKITTDFARKLSDLLNANNFELPAGLQMYLK
;
A
#
# COMPACT_ATOMS: atom_id res chain seq x y z
N MET A 1 23.38 44.18 -6.84
CA MET A 1 21.99 43.94 -7.32
C MET A 1 21.71 44.49 -8.73
N ASN A 2 22.30 45.61 -9.18
CA ASN A 2 22.02 46.17 -10.53
C ASN A 2 22.63 45.40 -11.72
N HIS A 3 23.72 44.64 -11.54
CA HIS A 3 24.31 43.83 -12.62
C HIS A 3 23.50 42.57 -12.98
N LEU A 4 22.69 42.05 -12.05
CA LEU A 4 21.80 40.91 -12.30
C LEU A 4 20.55 41.33 -13.11
N ARG A 5 20.02 42.53 -12.87
CA ARG A 5 18.85 43.08 -13.61
C ARG A 5 19.12 43.21 -15.12
N VAL A 6 20.33 43.57 -15.54
CA VAL A 6 20.67 43.76 -16.98
C VAL A 6 20.90 42.42 -17.69
N ALA A 7 21.39 41.39 -16.98
CA ALA A 7 21.47 40.02 -17.53
C ALA A 7 20.08 39.35 -17.63
N LEU A 8 19.17 39.66 -16.70
CA LEU A 8 17.83 39.09 -16.59
C LEU A 8 16.87 39.50 -17.72
N VAL A 9 16.94 40.75 -18.21
CA VAL A 9 16.08 41.20 -19.34
C VAL A 9 16.51 40.57 -20.68
N ARG A 10 17.79 40.19 -20.83
CA ARG A 10 18.28 39.52 -22.04
C ARG A 10 17.91 38.03 -22.11
N GLN A 11 17.85 37.31 -20.99
CA GLN A 11 17.48 35.89 -20.99
C GLN A 11 15.97 35.63 -21.13
N GLN A 12 15.11 36.50 -20.61
CA GLN A 12 13.64 36.36 -20.76
C GLN A 12 13.18 36.50 -22.23
N HIS A 13 13.88 37.30 -23.04
CA HIS A 13 13.59 37.42 -24.48
C HIS A 13 14.15 36.27 -25.33
N LEU A 14 15.22 35.59 -24.88
CA LEU A 14 15.82 34.45 -25.59
C LEU A 14 15.02 33.15 -25.41
N CYS A 15 14.49 32.89 -24.20
CA CYS A 15 13.71 31.66 -23.94
C CYS A 15 12.33 31.64 -24.60
N ARG A 16 11.73 32.80 -24.92
CA ARG A 16 10.48 32.88 -25.69
C ARG A 16 10.66 32.76 -27.21
N ARG A 17 11.88 32.96 -27.74
CA ARG A 17 12.17 32.81 -29.18
C ARG A 17 12.71 31.42 -29.57
N ALA A 18 13.30 30.66 -28.63
CA ALA A 18 13.88 29.34 -28.89
C ALA A 18 12.86 28.18 -29.01
N ILE A 19 11.58 28.41 -28.72
CA ILE A 19 10.54 27.36 -28.75
C ILE A 19 9.85 27.24 -30.13
N VAL A 20 10.21 28.07 -31.13
CA VAL A 20 9.57 28.06 -32.47
C VAL A 20 10.49 27.55 -33.59
N GLN A 21 11.77 27.24 -33.35
CA GLN A 21 12.67 26.74 -34.40
C GLN A 21 13.62 25.66 -33.87
N CYS A 22 13.16 24.40 -33.81
CA CYS A 22 14.00 23.20 -33.91
C CYS A 22 13.11 21.95 -34.03
N VAL A 23 12.34 21.90 -35.11
CA VAL A 23 11.94 20.65 -35.76
C VAL A 23 12.60 20.70 -37.14
N SER A 24 13.26 19.61 -37.53
CA SER A 24 14.00 19.39 -38.80
C SER A 24 15.46 19.88 -38.83
N LEU A 25 16.41 18.93 -38.75
CA LEU A 25 17.25 18.49 -39.88
C LEU A 25 18.41 17.62 -39.39
N SER A 26 18.47 16.41 -39.94
CA SER A 26 19.55 15.43 -39.89
C SER A 26 20.60 15.73 -40.97
N SER A 27 21.90 15.59 -40.67
CA SER A 27 22.95 14.99 -41.54
C SER A 27 24.39 15.18 -41.00
N PHE A 28 25.19 14.13 -41.24
CA PHE A 28 26.59 13.77 -40.85
C PHE A 28 27.71 14.64 -41.52
N PRO A 29 29.05 14.55 -41.22
CA PRO A 29 29.84 13.30 -41.04
C PRO A 29 31.09 13.22 -40.10
N VAL A 30 31.36 11.94 -39.78
CA VAL A 30 32.55 11.11 -39.42
C VAL A 30 33.99 11.69 -39.45
N ALA A 31 34.74 11.43 -38.34
CA ALA A 31 36.07 10.76 -38.24
C ALA A 31 36.57 10.86 -36.78
N GLY A 32 37.13 9.88 -36.05
CA GLY A 32 37.49 8.47 -36.20
C GLY A 32 38.46 8.14 -35.04
N GLY A 33 38.23 7.08 -34.25
CA GLY A 33 39.15 6.71 -33.15
C GLY A 33 38.56 5.77 -32.08
N VAL A 34 38.57 4.48 -32.37
CA VAL A 34 38.04 3.31 -31.65
C VAL A 34 38.68 3.06 -30.26
N LEU A 35 37.89 2.63 -29.27
CA LEU A 35 38.17 1.44 -28.42
C LEU A 35 36.91 1.01 -27.64
N GLN A 36 36.61 -0.29 -27.71
CA GLN A 36 35.33 -0.96 -27.41
C GLN A 36 35.04 -1.14 -25.91
N GLN A 37 33.78 -0.95 -25.51
CA GLN A 37 33.19 -1.48 -24.27
C GLN A 37 32.32 -2.71 -24.60
N PRO A 38 32.39 -3.82 -23.83
CA PRO A 38 31.39 -4.88 -23.90
C PRO A 38 30.21 -4.57 -22.96
N THR A 39 29.02 -4.80 -23.49
CA THR A 39 27.72 -4.76 -22.81
C THR A 39 27.59 -5.90 -21.80
N ILE A 40 27.21 -5.60 -20.55
CA ILE A 40 26.77 -6.60 -19.57
C ILE A 40 25.36 -6.25 -19.10
N SER A 41 24.47 -7.22 -19.28
CA SER A 41 23.06 -7.26 -18.96
C SER A 41 22.81 -7.38 -17.45
N SER A 42 21.98 -6.48 -16.93
CA SER A 42 21.56 -6.45 -15.53
C SER A 42 20.63 -7.63 -15.18
N THR A 43 21.10 -8.56 -14.35
CA THR A 43 20.25 -9.54 -13.66
C THR A 43 20.08 -9.11 -12.20
N ARG A 44 18.85 -8.74 -11.83
CA ARG A 44 18.44 -8.42 -10.45
C ARG A 44 18.30 -9.72 -9.65
N LEU A 45 19.12 -9.89 -8.62
CA LEU A 45 18.90 -10.86 -7.54
C LEU A 45 17.94 -10.23 -6.52
N LEU A 46 16.80 -10.89 -6.27
CA LEU A 46 15.86 -10.57 -5.21
C LEU A 46 16.00 -11.64 -4.13
N SER A 47 16.49 -11.28 -2.94
CA SER A 47 16.42 -12.08 -1.72
C SER A 47 15.33 -11.53 -0.79
N GLN A 48 14.58 -12.45 -0.18
CA GLN A 48 13.55 -12.21 0.82
C GLN A 48 14.17 -12.16 2.22
N SER A 49 14.40 -10.97 2.77
CA SER A 49 14.62 -10.77 4.22
C SER A 49 14.70 -9.29 4.61
N VAL A 50 13.66 -8.50 4.29
CA VAL A 50 13.34 -7.26 5.03
C VAL A 50 11.83 -7.19 5.21
N ARG A 51 11.32 -7.88 6.23
CA ARG A 51 10.03 -7.54 6.85
C ARG A 51 10.32 -7.29 8.32
N LEU A 52 10.66 -6.05 8.63
CA LEU A 52 10.16 -5.26 9.75
C LEU A 52 10.77 -3.85 9.63
N CYS A 53 9.88 -2.85 9.63
CA CYS A 53 10.15 -1.41 9.77
C CYS A 53 10.84 -0.65 8.61
N GLN A 54 10.11 -0.30 7.53
CA GLN A 54 10.25 1.02 6.87
C GLN A 54 8.91 1.45 6.23
N THR A 55 8.30 2.49 6.76
CA THR A 55 7.19 3.23 6.15
C THR A 55 7.75 4.46 5.43
N VAL A 56 7.91 4.40 4.10
CA VAL A 56 7.83 5.56 3.16
C VAL A 56 7.41 5.03 1.77
N PRO A 57 6.50 5.68 1.03
CA PRO A 57 5.97 5.16 -0.23
C PRO A 57 6.89 5.48 -1.42
N SER A 58 7.20 4.47 -2.24
CA SER A 58 7.86 4.62 -3.55
C SER A 58 6.83 4.43 -4.66
N THR A 59 6.57 5.50 -5.41
CA THR A 59 5.78 5.53 -6.64
C THR A 59 6.52 4.80 -7.75
N LYS A 60 5.93 3.73 -8.30
CA LYS A 60 6.37 3.11 -9.56
C LYS A 60 5.38 3.48 -10.66
N GLN A 61 5.89 4.20 -11.65
CA GLN A 61 5.29 4.38 -12.97
C GLN A 61 5.18 3.01 -13.67
N GLN A 62 3.98 2.67 -14.14
CA GLN A 62 3.75 1.66 -15.17
C GLN A 62 3.60 2.39 -16.50
N GLU A 63 4.54 2.17 -17.41
CA GLU A 63 4.34 2.39 -18.84
C GLU A 63 3.67 1.14 -19.44
N SER A 64 2.65 1.35 -20.27
CA SER A 64 2.20 0.40 -21.29
C SER A 64 1.78 1.17 -22.55
N PRO A 65 1.84 0.55 -23.74
CA PRO A 65 2.28 1.18 -24.99
C PRO A 65 1.17 1.88 -25.80
N HIS A 66 1.59 2.79 -26.68
CA HIS A 66 0.79 3.58 -27.63
C HIS A 66 -0.02 2.75 -28.64
N THR A 67 -1.24 3.20 -29.00
CA THR A 67 -1.65 3.68 -30.37
C THR A 67 -3.10 4.23 -30.37
N PRO A 68 -3.51 5.08 -31.35
CA PRO A 68 -4.36 6.26 -31.12
C PRO A 68 -5.76 6.21 -31.76
N ALA A 69 -6.74 6.95 -31.22
CA ALA A 69 -7.91 7.47 -31.96
C ALA A 69 -8.67 8.58 -31.18
N GLU A 70 -8.60 9.79 -31.73
CA GLU A 70 -9.67 10.78 -32.00
C GLU A 70 -10.60 11.39 -30.89
N SER A 71 -10.40 12.71 -30.71
CA SER A 71 -11.39 13.81 -30.62
C SER A 71 -12.20 14.10 -29.33
N ALA A 72 -11.69 15.07 -28.56
CA ALA A 72 -12.33 16.24 -27.89
C ALA A 72 -13.49 16.09 -26.85
N PRO A 73 -13.73 17.10 -25.96
CA PRO A 73 -12.94 18.28 -25.59
C PRO A 73 -12.50 18.31 -24.10
N GLN A 74 -11.35 18.92 -23.86
CA GLN A 74 -10.76 19.16 -22.54
C GLN A 74 -11.53 20.22 -21.73
N ARG A 75 -12.03 19.83 -20.55
CA ARG A 75 -12.26 20.72 -19.40
C ARG A 75 -11.92 19.92 -18.14
N ASN A 76 -10.67 20.04 -17.63
CA ASN A 76 -10.26 19.78 -16.21
C ASN A 76 -8.75 19.55 -15.97
N ALA A 77 -7.85 19.78 -16.94
CA ALA A 77 -6.42 19.47 -16.78
C ALA A 77 -5.62 20.41 -15.83
N GLY A 78 -6.17 21.53 -15.36
CA GLY A 78 -5.45 22.49 -14.51
C GLY A 78 -5.33 22.12 -13.03
N LYS A 79 -6.24 21.28 -12.50
CA LYS A 79 -6.33 21.01 -11.05
C LYS A 79 -5.39 19.90 -10.56
N ALA A 80 -4.93 19.01 -11.43
CA ALA A 80 -4.11 17.85 -11.03
C ALA A 80 -2.64 18.21 -10.75
N LYS A 81 -2.09 19.28 -11.35
CA LYS A 81 -0.67 19.65 -11.22
C LYS A 81 -0.27 20.22 -9.86
N TYR A 82 -1.20 20.79 -9.10
CA TYR A 82 -0.92 21.47 -7.83
C TYR A 82 -1.16 20.59 -6.59
N GLN A 83 -1.70 19.37 -6.74
CA GLN A 83 -2.12 18.57 -5.58
C GLN A 83 -0.96 18.16 -4.66
N ASP A 84 0.20 17.79 -5.22
CA ASP A 84 1.35 17.36 -4.42
C ASP A 84 2.04 18.53 -3.69
N SER A 85 2.22 19.68 -4.36
CA SER A 85 2.82 20.88 -3.75
C SER A 85 1.91 21.51 -2.70
N THR A 86 0.60 21.55 -2.96
CA THR A 86 -0.39 22.10 -2.02
C THR A 86 -0.44 21.26 -0.75
N ARG A 87 -0.45 19.93 -0.87
CA ARG A 87 -0.39 19.02 0.28
C ARG A 87 0.87 19.22 1.12
N LEU A 88 2.03 19.36 0.48
CA LEU A 88 3.29 19.58 1.20
C LEU A 88 3.29 20.93 1.93
N VAL A 89 2.69 21.98 1.35
CA VAL A 89 2.51 23.27 2.03
C VAL A 89 1.55 23.15 3.22
N GLU A 90 0.46 22.39 3.10
CA GLU A 90 -0.45 22.13 4.23
C GLU A 90 0.23 21.36 5.37
N GLU A 91 1.06 20.36 5.04
CA GLU A 91 1.88 19.64 6.02
C GLU A 91 2.90 20.56 6.70
N LEU A 92 3.50 21.50 5.96
CA LEU A 92 4.39 22.51 6.54
C LEU A 92 3.65 23.46 7.49
N ARG A 93 2.42 23.84 7.15
CA ARG A 93 1.57 24.68 8.02
C ARG A 93 1.20 23.95 9.31
N SER A 94 0.83 22.67 9.23
CA SER A 94 0.53 21.89 10.42
C SER A 94 1.77 21.68 11.28
N ASP A 95 2.93 21.42 10.68
CA ASP A 95 4.21 21.31 11.41
C ASP A 95 4.58 22.63 12.11
N ALA A 96 4.40 23.77 11.44
CA ALA A 96 4.64 25.09 12.01
C ALA A 96 3.75 25.39 13.22
N ILE A 97 2.49 24.96 13.18
CA ILE A 97 1.54 25.17 14.29
C ILE A 97 1.83 24.23 15.45
N VAL A 98 2.02 22.94 15.16
CA VAL A 98 2.14 21.89 16.18
C VAL A 98 3.52 21.89 16.83
N TYR A 99 4.59 21.99 16.03
CA TYR A 99 5.96 21.85 16.51
C TYR A 99 6.70 23.19 16.64
N ARG A 100 6.11 24.30 16.15
CA ARG A 100 6.80 25.60 15.97
C ARG A 100 8.17 25.43 15.31
N ARG A 101 8.26 24.51 14.36
CA ARG A 101 9.48 24.13 13.65
C ARG A 101 9.15 23.46 12.33
N ILE A 102 9.99 23.69 11.33
CA ILE A 102 9.88 23.10 10.00
C ILE A 102 11.17 22.35 9.64
N GLN A 103 11.03 21.32 8.79
CA GLN A 103 12.15 20.57 8.22
C GLN A 103 12.61 21.21 6.90
N LEU A 104 13.91 21.49 6.80
CA LEU A 104 14.53 22.07 5.60
C LEU A 104 14.33 21.16 4.36
N GLU A 105 14.32 19.84 4.55
CA GLU A 105 14.17 18.86 3.47
C GLU A 105 12.84 19.04 2.72
N LYS A 106 11.76 19.39 3.44
CA LYS A 106 10.44 19.66 2.85
C LYS A 106 10.44 20.95 2.03
N LEU A 107 11.14 22.00 2.48
CA LEU A 107 11.31 23.24 1.71
C LEU A 107 12.14 22.99 0.45
N ASN A 108 13.21 22.19 0.54
CA ASN A 108 14.03 21.82 -0.60
C ASN A 108 13.25 20.98 -1.64
N GLN A 109 12.29 20.15 -1.21
CA GLN A 109 11.40 19.43 -2.13
C GLN A 109 10.49 20.38 -2.91
N LEU A 110 9.98 21.45 -2.29
CA LEU A 110 9.23 22.50 -2.99
C LEU A 110 10.12 23.26 -3.96
N LEU A 111 11.34 23.62 -3.54
CA LEU A 111 12.32 24.31 -4.39
C LEU A 111 12.79 23.48 -5.58
N ALA A 112 12.73 22.14 -5.51
CA ALA A 112 13.00 21.27 -6.66
C ALA A 112 11.94 21.43 -7.77
N LYS A 113 10.74 21.93 -7.45
CA LYS A 113 9.63 22.17 -8.38
C LYS A 113 8.99 23.55 -8.16
N PRO A 114 9.73 24.65 -8.38
CA PRO A 114 9.32 25.98 -7.95
C PRO A 114 8.08 26.51 -8.70
N PHE A 115 7.89 26.08 -9.97
CA PHE A 115 6.75 26.49 -10.79
C PHE A 115 5.44 25.77 -10.45
N GLU A 116 5.48 24.75 -9.58
CA GLU A 116 4.29 24.04 -9.09
C GLU A 116 3.78 24.62 -7.75
N ILE A 117 4.47 25.61 -7.18
CA ILE A 117 4.10 26.23 -5.91
C ILE A 117 2.96 27.24 -6.15
N PRO A 118 1.83 27.13 -5.42
CA PRO A 118 0.76 28.11 -5.53
C PRO A 118 1.27 29.53 -5.15
N PRO A 119 0.93 30.58 -5.91
CA PRO A 119 1.43 31.94 -5.65
C PRO A 119 1.08 32.44 -4.25
N GLU A 120 -0.10 32.09 -3.74
CA GLU A 120 -0.57 32.43 -2.38
C GLU A 120 0.25 31.75 -1.26
N SER A 121 1.04 30.73 -1.58
CA SER A 121 1.85 30.01 -0.59
C SER A 121 3.21 30.68 -0.32
N TYR A 122 3.69 31.54 -1.22
CA TYR A 122 5.03 32.15 -1.08
C TYR A 122 5.17 33.01 0.17
N GLU A 123 4.11 33.73 0.58
CA GLU A 123 4.14 34.53 1.82
C GLU A 123 4.48 33.66 3.03
N PHE A 124 3.80 32.51 3.18
CA PHE A 124 4.06 31.55 4.24
C PHE A 124 5.45 30.90 4.11
N LEU A 125 5.85 30.49 2.90
CA LEU A 125 7.15 29.86 2.68
C LEU A 125 8.32 30.79 2.99
N LEU A 126 8.17 32.09 2.74
CA LEU A 126 9.14 33.10 3.14
C LEU A 126 9.19 33.23 4.67
N GLN A 127 8.05 33.28 5.35
CA GLN A 127 7.99 33.29 6.83
C GLN A 127 8.64 32.04 7.45
N CYS A 128 8.55 30.88 6.79
CA CYS A 128 9.21 29.65 7.24
C CYS A 128 10.73 29.81 7.36
N CYS A 129 11.33 30.73 6.60
CA CYS A 129 12.78 30.95 6.59
C CYS A 129 13.28 31.79 7.77
N GLY A 130 12.42 32.22 8.70
CA GLY A 130 12.80 32.87 9.94
C GLY A 130 13.07 31.89 11.09
N SER A 131 12.44 32.15 12.23
CA SER A 131 12.55 31.42 13.49
C SER A 131 12.08 29.95 13.43
N LEU A 132 11.25 29.58 12.44
CA LEU A 132 10.74 28.22 12.25
C LEU A 132 11.81 27.22 11.76
N LEU A 133 12.89 27.69 11.14
CA LEU A 133 14.06 26.87 10.80
C LEU A 133 15.11 26.91 11.93
N SER A 134 14.66 26.82 13.18
CA SER A 134 15.48 26.84 14.41
C SER A 134 16.58 25.79 14.47
N ALA A 135 16.69 24.88 13.49
CA ALA A 135 17.77 23.90 13.34
C ALA A 135 18.94 24.42 12.50
N GLU A 136 18.66 25.29 11.52
CA GLU A 136 19.57 25.69 10.46
C GLU A 136 20.32 26.98 10.79
N THR A 137 21.44 27.22 10.11
CA THR A 137 22.24 28.46 10.24
C THR A 137 21.52 29.64 9.60
N LEU A 138 21.84 30.85 10.08
CA LEU A 138 21.30 32.10 9.53
C LEU A 138 21.59 32.21 8.02
N GLU A 139 22.78 31.80 7.58
CA GLU A 139 23.15 31.78 6.17
C GLU A 139 22.27 30.83 5.33
N THR A 140 22.03 29.60 5.81
CA THR A 140 21.21 28.63 5.08
C THR A 140 19.76 29.09 4.98
N ARG A 141 19.21 29.64 6.08
CA ARG A 141 17.88 30.24 6.09
C ARG A 141 17.75 31.35 5.04
N MET A 142 18.74 32.23 4.97
CA MET A 142 18.77 33.32 4.00
C MET A 142 18.94 32.83 2.57
N LYS A 143 19.77 31.81 2.31
CA LYS A 143 19.90 31.20 0.97
C LYS A 143 18.58 30.63 0.47
N VAL A 144 17.84 29.92 1.32
CA VAL A 144 16.52 29.37 0.99
C VAL A 144 15.49 30.49 0.77
N PHE A 145 15.51 31.53 1.61
CA PHE A 145 14.68 32.72 1.45
C PHE A 145 14.93 33.40 0.09
N GLU A 146 16.19 33.63 -0.28
CA GLU A 146 16.57 34.25 -1.55
C GLU A 146 16.09 33.43 -2.76
N GLN A 147 16.11 32.10 -2.66
CA GLN A 147 15.58 31.23 -3.71
C GLN A 147 14.05 31.38 -3.86
N PHE A 148 13.30 31.33 -2.78
CA PHE A 148 11.84 31.58 -2.84
C PHE A 148 11.52 33.01 -3.32
N TRP A 149 12.29 34.00 -2.87
CA TRP A 149 12.17 35.39 -3.29
C TRP A 149 12.37 35.54 -4.81
N PHE A 150 13.36 34.84 -5.36
CA PHE A 150 13.61 34.82 -6.80
C PHE A 150 12.46 34.19 -7.62
N TYR A 151 11.93 33.05 -7.17
CA TYR A 151 10.89 32.34 -7.92
C TYR A 151 9.49 32.97 -7.84
N MET A 152 9.22 33.76 -6.80
CA MET A 152 7.94 34.44 -6.62
C MET A 152 7.67 35.56 -7.65
N GLY A 153 8.71 36.25 -8.13
CA GLY A 153 8.58 37.37 -9.08
C GLY A 153 8.49 38.75 -8.41
N GLU A 154 7.60 39.62 -8.90
CA GLU A 154 7.51 41.01 -8.41
C GLU A 154 6.94 41.08 -6.96
N PRO A 155 7.67 41.69 -6.00
CA PRO A 155 7.25 41.73 -4.61
C PRO A 155 6.12 42.73 -4.39
N THR A 156 5.12 42.34 -3.58
CA THR A 156 4.05 43.21 -3.11
C THR A 156 4.44 43.87 -1.79
N GLN A 157 3.67 44.87 -1.34
CA GLN A 157 3.86 45.51 -0.02
C GLN A 157 3.88 44.49 1.13
N ARG A 158 3.05 43.43 1.09
CA ARG A 158 3.06 42.36 2.10
C ARG A 158 4.36 41.54 2.07
N HIS A 159 4.88 41.24 0.88
CA HIS A 159 6.14 40.50 0.74
C HIS A 159 7.32 41.28 1.34
N TRP A 160 7.35 42.61 1.19
CA TRP A 160 8.36 43.46 1.83
C TRP A 160 8.28 43.46 3.36
N LYS A 161 7.07 43.47 3.93
CA LYS A 161 6.89 43.33 5.40
C LYS A 161 7.41 41.99 5.90
N VAL A 162 7.09 40.89 5.20
CA VAL A 162 7.61 39.56 5.51
C VAL A 162 9.13 39.51 5.39
N LEU A 163 9.71 40.15 4.37
CA LEU A 163 11.16 40.25 4.22
C LEU A 163 11.81 40.92 5.43
N LEU A 164 11.29 42.08 5.86
CA LEU A 164 11.81 42.77 7.03
C LEU A 164 11.66 41.94 8.30
N GLN A 165 10.53 41.25 8.48
CA GLN A 165 10.34 40.34 9.61
C GLN A 165 11.37 39.21 9.60
N VAL A 166 11.60 38.55 8.46
CA VAL A 166 12.59 37.47 8.34
C VAL A 166 14.02 38.01 8.51
N TYR A 167 14.31 39.21 8.02
CA TYR A 167 15.60 39.88 8.23
C TYR A 167 15.84 40.16 9.71
N ARG A 168 14.79 40.58 10.44
CA ARG A 168 14.85 40.76 11.88
C ARG A 168 15.13 39.44 12.59
N GLU A 169 14.36 38.40 12.28
CA GLU A 169 14.49 37.07 12.90
C GLU A 169 15.82 36.37 12.59
N ASN A 170 16.44 36.67 11.45
CA ASN A 170 17.73 36.13 11.06
C ASN A 170 18.91 37.09 11.32
N GLU A 171 18.66 38.20 12.02
CA GLU A 171 19.63 39.25 12.30
C GLU A 171 20.44 39.61 11.03
N ARG A 172 19.76 40.11 10.00
CA ARG A 172 20.41 40.57 8.77
C ARG A 172 20.69 42.06 8.86
N SER A 173 21.93 42.47 8.60
CA SER A 173 22.29 43.89 8.51
C SER A 173 21.73 44.53 7.25
N ILE A 174 21.17 45.73 7.38
CA ILE A 174 20.79 46.60 6.27
C ILE A 174 21.74 47.79 6.28
N THR A 175 22.56 47.91 5.25
CA THR A 175 23.47 49.04 5.05
C THR A 175 22.82 50.04 4.11
N ASP A 176 22.85 51.34 4.44
CA ASP A 176 22.26 52.42 3.64
C ASP A 176 20.73 52.28 3.52
N VAL A 177 20.03 52.67 4.59
CA VAL A 177 18.56 52.66 4.64
C VAL A 177 17.92 53.45 3.48
N PRO A 178 18.39 54.66 3.12
CA PRO A 178 17.85 55.39 1.98
C PRO A 178 17.93 54.62 0.67
N ALA A 179 19.07 53.99 0.35
CA ALA A 179 19.21 53.19 -0.85
C ALA A 179 18.31 51.96 -0.84
N PHE A 180 18.16 51.31 0.31
CA PHE A 180 17.28 50.16 0.47
C PHE A 180 15.80 50.53 0.28
N LEU A 181 15.35 51.65 0.87
CA LEU A 181 13.99 52.17 0.68
C LEU A 181 13.71 52.48 -0.80
N ALA A 182 14.65 53.13 -1.49
CA ALA A 182 14.53 53.41 -2.92
C ALA A 182 14.32 52.15 -3.80
N THR A 183 14.76 50.97 -3.34
CA THR A 183 14.50 49.70 -4.05
C THR A 183 13.06 49.21 -3.94
N MET A 184 12.32 49.63 -2.90
CA MET A 184 10.91 49.29 -2.66
C MET A 184 9.95 50.18 -3.46
N GLY A 185 10.38 51.42 -3.76
CA GLY A 185 9.60 52.39 -4.51
C GLY A 185 8.80 53.34 -3.61
N THR A 186 8.64 54.57 -4.07
CA THR A 186 8.19 55.73 -3.28
C THR A 186 6.83 55.57 -2.60
N ALA A 187 5.93 54.76 -3.15
CA ALA A 187 4.60 54.49 -2.56
C ALA A 187 4.66 53.51 -1.37
N ILE A 188 5.61 52.58 -1.38
CA ILE A 188 5.78 51.56 -0.33
C ILE A 188 6.61 52.13 0.83
N GLU A 189 7.52 53.04 0.54
CA GLU A 189 8.34 53.76 1.52
C GLU A 189 7.51 54.59 2.51
N GLN A 190 6.28 55.00 2.16
CA GLN A 190 5.41 55.83 2.98
C GLN A 190 4.61 55.06 4.05
N ASP A 191 4.71 53.72 4.08
CA ASP A 191 4.00 52.90 5.05
C ASP A 191 4.65 52.95 6.44
N ALA A 192 3.91 53.45 7.43
CA ALA A 192 4.35 53.55 8.82
C ALA A 192 4.72 52.20 9.45
N GLU A 193 4.01 51.12 9.10
CA GLU A 193 4.28 49.77 9.62
C GLU A 193 5.61 49.23 9.05
N LEU A 194 5.93 49.57 7.81
CA LEU A 194 7.17 49.15 7.16
C LEU A 194 8.38 49.85 7.78
N LEU A 195 8.28 51.15 8.09
CA LEU A 195 9.32 51.88 8.82
C LEU A 195 9.54 51.31 10.23
N LEU A 196 8.47 50.91 10.92
CA LEU A 196 8.57 50.28 12.23
C LEU A 196 9.26 48.91 12.16
N LEU A 197 8.91 48.07 11.18
CA LEU A 197 9.59 46.79 10.94
C LEU A 197 11.06 46.98 10.58
N LEU A 198 11.37 47.99 9.76
CA LEU A 198 12.73 48.35 9.40
C LEU A 198 13.54 48.78 10.64
N MET A 199 12.97 49.66 11.47
CA MET A 199 13.56 50.03 12.76
C MET A 199 13.80 48.79 13.63
N GLY A 200 12.89 47.81 13.59
CA GLY A 200 13.06 46.53 14.27
C GLY A 200 14.25 45.70 13.76
N VAL A 201 14.49 45.65 12.46
CA VAL A 201 15.69 44.97 11.89
C VAL A 201 16.97 45.64 12.38
N LEU A 202 17.02 46.98 12.33
CA LEU A 202 18.18 47.75 12.77
C LEU A 202 18.41 47.62 14.28
N ALA A 203 17.34 47.54 15.07
CA ALA A 203 17.39 47.33 16.51
C ALA A 203 17.99 45.98 16.89
N GLU A 204 17.70 44.90 16.17
CA GLU A 204 18.32 43.59 16.47
C GLU A 204 19.84 43.59 16.24
N LYS A 205 20.34 44.44 15.33
CA LYS A 205 21.77 44.61 15.10
C LYS A 205 22.45 45.64 15.99
N GLY A 206 21.68 46.57 16.57
CA GLY A 206 22.24 47.70 17.30
C GLY A 206 22.82 48.79 16.38
N ASP A 207 22.31 48.93 15.15
CA ASP A 207 22.77 49.94 14.18
C ASP A 207 22.20 51.34 14.52
N ILE A 208 22.69 51.94 15.62
CA ILE A 208 22.13 53.17 16.20
C ILE A 208 22.08 54.34 15.20
N ALA A 209 23.06 54.47 14.31
CA ALA A 209 23.11 55.55 13.32
C ALA A 209 21.93 55.48 12.34
N GLU A 210 21.67 54.30 11.77
CA GLU A 210 20.56 54.07 10.84
C GLU A 210 19.22 54.13 11.59
N MET A 211 19.15 53.66 12.84
CA MET A 211 17.96 53.79 13.68
C MET A 211 17.56 55.25 13.91
N LYS A 212 18.53 56.14 14.14
CA LYS A 212 18.28 57.58 14.30
C LYS A 212 17.71 58.18 13.01
N LEU A 213 18.25 57.80 11.85
CA LEU A 213 17.75 58.24 10.54
C LEU A 213 16.29 57.81 10.31
N VAL A 214 15.95 56.54 10.59
CA VAL A 214 14.55 56.07 10.51
C VAL A 214 13.66 56.81 11.53
N GLY A 215 14.17 57.07 12.73
CA GLY A 215 13.45 57.84 13.76
C GLY A 215 13.17 59.29 13.35
N GLU A 216 14.10 59.94 12.66
CA GLU A 216 13.90 61.28 12.08
C GLU A 216 12.84 61.24 10.98
N MET A 217 12.90 60.26 10.08
CA MET A 217 11.87 60.06 9.05
C MET A 217 10.47 59.82 9.66
N MET A 218 10.37 59.10 10.78
CA MET A 218 9.11 58.91 11.48
C MET A 218 8.58 60.22 12.09
N LYS A 219 9.47 61.08 12.61
CA LYS A 219 9.11 62.41 13.13
C LYS A 219 8.66 63.36 12.04
N GLU A 220 9.39 63.43 10.93
CA GLU A 220 9.04 64.26 9.76
C GLU A 220 7.66 63.93 9.19
N ARG A 221 7.22 62.67 9.36
CA ARG A 221 5.94 62.15 8.89
C ARG A 221 4.84 62.16 9.95
N GLU A 222 5.08 62.81 11.10
CA GLU A 222 4.14 62.91 12.22
C GLU A 222 3.64 61.55 12.74
N ILE A 223 4.45 60.49 12.62
CA ILE A 223 4.10 59.16 13.15
C ILE A 223 4.31 59.20 14.68
N PRO A 224 3.26 58.96 15.49
CA PRO A 224 3.37 59.07 16.93
C PRO A 224 4.29 58.00 17.53
N LEU A 225 5.10 58.40 18.52
CA LEU A 225 5.92 57.49 19.31
C LEU A 225 5.02 56.54 20.11
N SER A 226 4.92 55.30 19.65
CA SER A 226 4.22 54.22 20.33
C SER A 226 5.13 53.53 21.36
N VAL A 227 4.53 52.81 22.31
CA VAL A 227 5.28 51.94 23.25
C VAL A 227 6.17 50.95 22.48
N GLU A 228 5.69 50.45 21.33
CA GLU A 228 6.43 49.54 20.48
C GLU A 228 7.70 50.18 19.89
N THR A 229 7.61 51.43 19.43
CA THR A 229 8.77 52.19 18.93
C THR A 229 9.81 52.37 20.03
N ILE A 230 9.37 52.69 21.26
CA ILE A 230 10.24 52.83 22.44
C ILE A 230 10.93 51.51 22.77
N ASN A 231 10.20 50.39 22.76
CA ASN A 231 10.76 49.06 23.01
C ASN A 231 11.82 48.68 21.96
N LEU A 232 11.61 49.01 20.68
CA LEU A 232 12.62 48.82 19.62
C LEU A 232 13.86 49.70 19.83
N MET A 233 13.68 50.93 20.32
CA MET A 233 14.83 51.78 20.68
C MET A 233 15.62 51.19 21.85
N ILE A 234 14.93 50.73 22.91
CA ILE A 234 15.59 50.03 24.05
C ILE A 234 16.37 48.81 23.55
N ARG A 235 15.77 47.99 22.68
CA ARG A 235 16.42 46.83 22.04
C ARG A 235 17.69 47.24 21.31
N GLY A 236 17.63 48.27 20.47
CA GLY A 236 18.76 48.75 19.68
C GLY A 236 19.92 49.28 20.53
N TYR A 237 19.62 50.21 21.46
CA TYR A 237 20.63 50.74 22.38
C TYR A 237 21.21 49.64 23.28
N GLY A 238 20.39 48.70 23.74
CA GLY A 238 20.82 47.52 24.49
C GLY A 238 21.79 46.63 23.70
N ARG A 239 21.45 46.28 22.45
CA ARG A 239 22.32 45.50 21.54
C ARG A 239 23.65 46.18 21.25
N ALA A 240 23.67 47.51 21.23
CA ALA A 240 24.88 48.32 21.07
C ALA A 240 25.71 48.45 22.36
N GLY A 241 25.20 47.99 23.51
CA GLY A 241 25.82 48.15 24.82
C GLY A 241 25.71 49.57 25.40
N ASP A 242 24.85 50.42 24.84
CA ASP A 242 24.66 51.82 25.25
C ASP A 242 23.53 51.94 26.28
N LEU A 243 23.84 51.63 27.54
CA LEU A 243 22.87 51.71 28.65
C LEU A 243 22.45 53.16 28.97
N ASP A 244 23.30 54.15 28.69
CA ASP A 244 22.97 55.57 28.85
C ASP A 244 21.89 55.97 27.82
N GLY A 245 22.01 55.50 26.58
CA GLY A 245 20.99 55.62 25.55
C GLY A 245 19.66 54.96 25.96
N VAL A 246 19.70 53.77 26.57
CA VAL A 246 18.50 53.11 27.13
C VAL A 246 17.84 53.99 28.21
N GLN A 247 18.62 54.58 29.10
CA GLN A 247 18.11 55.47 30.15
C GLN A 247 17.45 56.74 29.58
N MET A 248 18.07 57.36 28.57
CA MET A 248 17.50 58.52 27.86
C MET A 248 16.16 58.18 27.17
N VAL A 249 16.04 56.98 26.60
CA VAL A 249 14.79 56.50 26.00
C VAL A 249 13.69 56.33 27.05
N LEU A 250 14.02 55.83 28.25
CA LEU A 250 13.06 55.75 29.37
C LEU A 250 12.63 57.13 29.89
N GLU A 251 13.53 58.09 29.94
CA GLU A 251 13.19 59.48 30.30
C GLU A 251 12.25 60.09 29.26
N THR A 252 12.51 59.85 27.98
CA THR A 252 11.62 60.27 26.87
C THR A 252 10.24 59.63 26.98
N MET A 253 10.18 58.35 27.35
CA MET A 253 8.92 57.63 27.63
C MET A 253 8.13 58.28 28.77
N SER A 254 8.81 58.65 29.85
CA SER A 254 8.18 59.31 31.01
C SER A 254 7.69 60.73 30.68
N ALA A 255 8.47 61.51 29.93
CA ALA A 255 8.11 62.85 29.49
C ALA A 255 6.92 62.85 28.52
N GLY A 256 6.81 61.79 27.69
CA GLY A 256 5.68 61.56 26.79
C GLY A 256 4.40 61.03 27.48
N SER A 257 4.39 60.88 28.81
CA SER A 257 3.28 60.27 29.56
C SER A 257 2.90 58.85 29.11
N VAL A 258 3.86 58.10 28.57
CA VAL A 258 3.67 56.72 28.11
C VAL A 258 4.12 55.77 29.24
N SER A 259 3.27 54.82 29.65
CA SER A 259 3.59 53.90 30.75
C SER A 259 4.32 52.63 30.27
N ALA A 260 5.37 52.23 31.01
CA ALA A 260 6.09 50.98 30.77
C ALA A 260 5.16 49.78 30.94
N ASN A 261 5.21 48.85 29.99
CA ASN A 261 4.44 47.61 30.03
C ASN A 261 5.36 46.39 30.16
N GLY A 262 4.76 45.20 30.18
CA GLY A 262 5.48 43.93 30.26
C GLY A 262 6.56 43.75 29.19
N ALA A 263 6.31 44.21 27.95
CA ALA A 263 7.29 44.16 26.88
C ALA A 263 8.45 45.13 27.12
N THR A 264 8.20 46.33 27.64
CA THR A 264 9.26 47.27 28.04
C THR A 264 10.18 46.68 29.11
N TYR A 265 9.62 46.05 30.15
CA TYR A 265 10.43 45.36 31.16
C TYR A 265 11.20 44.18 30.58
N GLY A 266 10.61 43.44 29.64
CA GLY A 266 11.27 42.35 28.92
C GLY A 266 12.52 42.82 28.16
N GLU A 267 12.40 43.86 27.34
CA GLU A 267 13.56 44.42 26.60
C GLU A 267 14.64 44.95 27.54
N LEU A 268 14.27 45.62 28.63
CA LEU A 268 15.23 46.09 29.63
C LEU A 268 15.98 44.94 30.29
N MET A 269 15.27 43.86 30.65
CA MET A 269 15.91 42.68 31.26
C MET A 269 16.88 42.00 30.28
N ILE A 270 16.54 41.94 28.98
CA ILE A 270 17.42 41.39 27.94
C ILE A 270 18.67 42.26 27.81
N ALA A 271 18.51 43.58 27.65
CA ALA A 271 19.64 44.52 27.55
C ALA A 271 20.59 44.43 28.77
N PHE A 272 20.03 44.38 29.99
CA PHE A 272 20.84 44.23 31.20
C PHE A 272 21.52 42.86 31.31
N LEU A 273 20.90 41.79 30.81
CA LEU A 273 21.49 40.46 30.84
C LEU A 273 22.65 40.35 29.84
N GLU A 274 22.50 40.94 28.66
CA GLU A 274 23.55 41.00 27.63
C GLU A 274 24.77 41.80 28.09
N ASP A 275 24.56 42.85 28.88
CA ASP A 275 25.64 43.60 29.54
C ASP A 275 26.20 42.90 30.81
N GLY A 276 25.70 41.70 31.14
CA GLY A 276 26.21 40.87 32.24
C GLY A 276 25.66 41.20 33.63
N MET A 277 24.63 42.04 33.75
CA MET A 277 24.00 42.42 35.03
C MET A 277 23.00 41.37 35.55
N SER A 278 23.40 40.10 35.64
CA SER A 278 22.51 38.97 35.94
C SER A 278 21.77 39.08 37.28
N GLU A 279 22.39 39.64 38.32
CA GLU A 279 21.75 39.82 39.63
C GLU A 279 20.61 40.83 39.61
N ARG A 280 20.80 41.93 38.86
CA ARG A 280 19.77 42.95 38.64
C ARG A 280 18.59 42.34 37.89
N VAL A 281 18.86 41.56 36.85
CA VAL A 281 17.83 40.84 36.09
C VAL A 281 17.09 39.86 36.97
N LEU A 282 17.77 39.07 37.82
CA LEU A 282 17.11 38.16 38.75
C LEU A 282 16.16 38.87 39.71
N LYS A 283 16.54 40.04 40.23
CA LYS A 283 15.65 40.87 41.06
C LYS A 283 14.44 41.35 40.28
N MET A 284 14.64 41.85 39.06
CA MET A 284 13.56 42.31 38.18
C MET A 284 12.60 41.18 37.79
N VAL A 285 13.10 39.97 37.54
CA VAL A 285 12.28 38.77 37.27
C VAL A 285 11.40 38.42 38.48
N ARG A 286 11.90 38.56 39.72
CA ARG A 286 11.09 38.31 40.93
C ARG A 286 10.02 39.39 41.16
N GLU A 287 10.33 40.64 40.88
CA GLU A 287 9.43 41.78 41.13
C GLU A 287 8.39 41.99 40.03
N LYS A 288 8.77 41.77 38.77
CA LYS A 288 7.98 42.12 37.58
C LYS A 288 7.81 40.96 36.59
N GLY A 289 8.33 39.77 36.88
CA GLY A 289 8.32 38.63 35.96
C GLY A 289 6.93 38.18 35.49
N ALA A 290 5.89 38.34 36.33
CA ALA A 290 4.51 38.03 35.96
C ALA A 290 3.95 38.90 34.81
N GLN A 291 4.62 40.01 34.48
CA GLN A 291 4.25 40.89 33.37
C GLN A 291 4.95 40.51 32.07
N LEU A 292 5.93 39.60 32.09
CA LEU A 292 6.71 39.24 30.91
C LEU A 292 5.92 38.37 29.95
N ASN A 293 6.13 38.60 28.65
CA ASN A 293 5.60 37.72 27.63
C ASN A 293 6.46 36.47 27.47
N GLU A 294 5.85 35.37 27.03
CA GLU A 294 6.53 34.08 26.81
C GLU A 294 7.79 34.21 25.92
N LYS A 295 7.72 35.03 24.86
CA LYS A 295 8.87 35.29 23.97
C LYS A 295 10.08 35.86 24.75
N HIS A 296 9.84 36.87 25.60
CA HIS A 296 10.87 37.48 26.43
C HIS A 296 11.44 36.49 27.45
N ILE A 297 10.59 35.64 28.06
CA ILE A 297 11.04 34.62 29.01
C ILE A 297 11.96 33.60 28.32
N LEU A 298 11.59 33.12 27.12
CA LEU A 298 12.41 32.16 26.37
C LEU A 298 13.74 32.74 25.89
N GLU A 299 13.74 34.01 25.49
CA GLU A 299 14.96 34.70 25.10
C GLU A 299 15.89 34.92 26.30
N LEU A 300 15.36 35.44 27.41
CA LEU A 300 16.11 35.54 28.68
C LEU A 300 16.65 34.18 29.14
N LEU A 301 15.87 33.11 28.95
CA LEU A 301 16.31 31.75 29.25
C LEU A 301 17.50 31.34 28.37
N SER A 302 17.46 31.62 27.06
CA SER A 302 18.58 31.33 26.14
C SER A 302 19.85 32.12 26.51
N LEU A 303 19.71 33.40 26.88
CA LEU A 303 20.83 34.25 27.32
C LEU A 303 21.40 33.79 28.66
N ALA A 304 20.54 33.46 29.63
CA ALA A 304 20.95 32.96 30.94
C ALA A 304 21.64 31.59 30.87
N LEU A 305 21.42 30.83 29.79
CA LEU A 305 22.05 29.55 29.48
C LEU A 305 23.24 29.69 28.51
N GLY A 306 23.71 30.90 28.21
CA GLY A 306 24.85 31.15 27.32
C GLY A 306 26.20 30.64 27.88
N ASP A 307 27.28 31.35 27.59
CA ASP A 307 28.64 30.94 27.98
C ASP A 307 28.83 30.74 29.49
N LYS A 308 28.11 31.51 30.31
CA LYS A 308 28.09 31.39 31.76
C LYS A 308 26.67 31.10 32.21
N PRO A 309 26.31 29.83 32.48
CA PRO A 309 24.97 29.51 32.91
C PRO A 309 24.69 30.09 34.29
N HIS A 310 23.60 30.82 34.43
CA HIS A 310 23.13 31.42 35.68
C HIS A 310 21.97 30.58 36.27
N PRO A 311 22.23 29.53 37.07
CA PRO A 311 21.22 28.54 37.45
C PRO A 311 20.05 29.14 38.23
N ASP A 312 20.30 30.11 39.10
CA ASP A 312 19.24 30.76 39.89
C ASP A 312 18.30 31.61 39.02
N LEU A 313 18.84 32.23 37.97
CA LEU A 313 18.05 32.96 36.98
C LEU A 313 17.26 31.99 36.09
N VAL A 314 17.88 30.89 35.64
CA VAL A 314 17.22 29.82 34.88
C VAL A 314 16.03 29.26 35.67
N ARG A 315 16.20 28.92 36.95
CA ARG A 315 15.11 28.44 37.82
C ARG A 315 14.00 29.46 37.99
N ALA A 316 14.34 30.73 38.14
CA ALA A 316 13.34 31.80 38.26
C ALA A 316 12.53 31.94 36.96
N LEU A 317 13.18 31.87 35.80
CA LEU A 317 12.52 31.95 34.49
C LEU A 317 11.67 30.71 34.19
N LEU A 318 12.15 29.51 34.52
CA LEU A 318 11.38 28.26 34.34
C LEU A 318 10.08 28.26 35.16
N LYS A 319 10.06 28.87 36.35
CA LYS A 319 8.84 29.02 37.17
C LYS A 319 7.81 29.99 36.59
N LEU A 320 8.21 30.86 35.67
CA LEU A 320 7.30 31.78 34.98
C LEU A 320 6.68 31.17 33.72
N LEU A 321 7.23 30.06 33.22
CA LEU A 321 6.63 29.34 32.10
C LEU A 321 5.41 28.53 32.56
N PRO A 322 4.42 28.30 31.68
CA PRO A 322 3.28 27.46 31.99
C PRO A 322 3.73 26.06 32.44
N GLU A 323 3.00 25.47 33.39
CA GLU A 323 3.36 24.16 33.97
C GLU A 323 3.43 23.07 32.90
N GLU A 324 2.65 23.15 31.81
CA GLU A 324 2.68 22.16 30.72
C GLU A 324 4.04 22.11 30.00
N LEU A 325 4.83 23.19 30.03
CA LEU A 325 6.14 23.25 29.38
C LEU A 325 7.25 22.61 30.22
N THR A 326 7.05 22.49 31.54
CA THR A 326 8.12 22.15 32.49
C THR A 326 7.85 20.87 33.29
N THR A 327 6.59 20.44 33.41
CA THR A 327 6.19 19.28 34.25
C THR A 327 6.10 17.97 33.49
N ASP A 328 5.81 17.99 32.18
CA ASP A 328 5.86 16.79 31.35
C ASP A 328 7.32 16.31 31.30
N GLY A 329 7.58 15.05 31.65
CA GLY A 329 8.94 14.48 31.64
C GLY A 329 9.58 14.46 30.23
N ARG A 330 8.87 14.92 29.21
CA ARG A 330 9.30 15.10 27.82
C ARG A 330 9.75 16.54 27.57
N ILE A 331 10.69 16.72 26.66
CA ILE A 331 11.15 18.06 26.26
C ILE A 331 10.09 18.69 25.34
N HIS A 332 9.39 19.71 25.84
CA HIS A 332 8.39 20.45 25.08
C HIS A 332 9.01 21.08 23.79
N PRO A 333 8.30 21.12 22.64
CA PRO A 333 8.83 21.64 21.37
C PRO A 333 9.48 23.04 21.47
N MET A 334 8.95 23.92 22.33
CA MET A 334 9.49 25.27 22.53
C MET A 334 10.85 25.25 23.24
N LEU A 335 11.02 24.42 24.28
CA LEU A 335 12.31 24.23 24.94
C LEU A 335 13.30 23.50 24.03
N ARG A 336 12.81 22.59 23.17
CA ARG A 336 13.62 21.98 22.11
C ARG A 336 14.21 23.04 21.18
N ASN A 337 13.47 24.07 20.77
CA ASN A 337 14.01 25.14 19.95
C ASN A 337 15.12 25.95 20.67
N VAL A 338 14.97 26.21 21.97
CA VAL A 338 16.01 26.86 22.80
C VAL A 338 17.28 26.00 22.84
N LEU A 339 17.14 24.69 23.11
CA LEU A 339 18.26 23.74 23.14
C LEU A 339 18.96 23.66 21.77
N SER A 340 18.20 23.61 20.68
CA SER A 340 18.75 23.64 19.31
C SER A 340 19.53 24.92 19.02
N GLY A 341 19.05 26.07 19.53
CA GLY A 341 19.74 27.35 19.47
C GLY A 341 21.07 27.33 20.20
N LEU A 342 21.09 26.82 21.44
CA LEU A 342 22.30 26.71 22.27
C LEU A 342 23.36 25.79 21.64
N ILE A 343 22.95 24.66 21.04
CA ILE A 343 23.89 23.75 20.35
C ILE A 343 24.57 24.47 19.17
N ARG A 344 23.83 25.24 18.37
CA ARG A 344 24.41 25.98 17.24
C ARG A 344 25.35 27.09 17.70
N ALA A 345 25.00 27.78 18.77
CA ALA A 345 25.86 28.79 19.38
C ALA A 345 27.09 28.19 20.09
N GLY A 346 27.15 26.86 20.25
CA GLY A 346 28.25 26.16 20.92
C GLY A 346 28.13 26.10 22.45
N HIS A 347 27.05 26.64 23.03
CA HIS A 347 26.78 26.67 24.48
C HIS A 347 26.24 25.31 24.98
N LEU A 348 27.08 24.28 24.90
CA LEU A 348 26.71 22.91 25.30
C LEU A 348 26.55 22.75 26.81
N ASP A 349 27.29 23.51 27.62
CA ASP A 349 27.12 23.48 29.07
C ASP A 349 25.78 24.07 29.49
N GLY A 350 25.31 25.12 28.82
CA GLY A 350 23.93 25.61 28.95
C GLY A 350 22.88 24.58 28.56
N THR A 351 23.12 23.85 27.46
CA THR A 351 22.23 22.77 27.01
C THR A 351 22.10 21.69 28.09
N MET A 352 23.22 21.27 28.70
CA MET A 352 23.22 20.30 29.80
C MET A 352 22.56 20.86 31.08
N ALA A 353 22.85 22.10 31.44
CA ALA A 353 22.26 22.76 32.61
C ALA A 353 20.73 22.85 32.53
N LEU A 354 20.18 23.21 31.36
CA LEU A 354 18.73 23.22 31.17
C LEU A 354 18.13 21.82 31.29
N LEU A 355 18.78 20.80 30.72
CA LEU A 355 18.31 19.43 30.86
C LEU A 355 18.31 18.97 32.32
N ASP A 356 19.33 19.33 33.11
CA ASP A 356 19.41 18.97 34.52
C ASP A 356 18.30 19.61 35.38
N GLU A 357 17.87 20.83 35.06
CA GLU A 357 16.76 21.51 35.75
C GLU A 357 15.37 20.97 35.35
N LEU A 358 15.24 20.28 34.20
CA LEU A 358 13.99 19.64 33.78
C LEU A 358 13.78 18.29 34.48
N PRO A 359 12.53 17.88 34.78
CA PRO A 359 12.27 16.58 35.38
C PRO A 359 12.77 15.42 34.50
N ALA A 360 13.17 14.32 35.14
CA ALA A 360 13.54 13.10 34.43
C ALA A 360 12.30 12.45 33.78
N PRO A 361 12.39 11.91 32.56
CA PRO A 361 11.27 11.26 31.88
C PRO A 361 10.78 10.04 32.66
N GLN A 362 9.46 9.94 32.85
CA GLN A 362 8.82 8.73 33.38
C GLN A 362 8.25 7.92 32.21
N TYR A 363 8.88 6.79 31.90
CA TYR A 363 8.44 5.93 30.81
C TYR A 363 7.37 4.94 31.29
N ARG A 364 6.28 4.85 30.55
CA ARG A 364 5.30 3.76 30.69
C ARG A 364 5.83 2.49 30.02
N ALA A 365 5.33 1.32 30.39
CA ALA A 365 5.82 0.02 29.90
C ALA A 365 5.86 -0.15 28.36
N ASN A 366 5.12 0.66 27.61
CA ASN A 366 5.02 0.60 26.15
C ASN A 366 5.68 1.80 25.43
N GLU A 367 6.33 2.72 26.16
CA GLU A 367 6.97 3.89 25.55
C GLU A 367 8.46 3.65 25.29
N SER A 368 8.95 4.12 24.14
CA SER A 368 10.36 3.97 23.79
C SER A 368 11.24 4.89 24.62
N THR A 369 12.05 4.29 25.49
CA THR A 369 13.12 4.96 26.25
C THR A 369 14.14 5.66 25.36
N ASP A 370 14.27 5.20 24.12
CA ASP A 370 15.34 5.58 23.19
C ASP A 370 15.10 6.97 22.58
N SER A 371 13.88 7.50 22.68
CA SER A 371 13.44 8.76 22.06
C SER A 371 13.96 10.04 22.74
N TYR A 372 14.32 9.96 24.02
CA TYR A 372 14.76 11.14 24.77
C TYR A 372 16.21 11.49 24.39
N GLY A 373 16.44 12.74 23.97
CA GLY A 373 17.75 13.22 23.56
C GLY A 373 18.19 12.83 22.14
N THR A 374 17.39 12.04 21.40
CA THR A 374 17.72 11.65 20.01
C THR A 374 17.88 12.89 19.12
N PHE A 375 16.97 13.86 19.23
CA PHE A 375 17.04 15.07 18.39
C PHE A 375 18.28 15.92 18.68
N LEU A 376 18.68 16.04 19.96
CA LEU A 376 19.89 16.76 20.36
C LEU A 376 21.12 16.04 19.82
N THR A 377 21.12 14.70 19.87
CA THR A 377 22.21 13.90 19.30
C THR A 377 22.34 14.13 17.80
N VAL A 378 21.22 14.16 17.06
CA VAL A 378 21.21 14.48 15.62
C VAL A 378 21.72 15.90 15.37
N GLU A 379 21.31 16.88 16.18
CA GLU A 379 21.74 18.27 16.03
C GLU A 379 23.21 18.47 16.37
N MET A 380 23.72 17.82 17.42
CA MET A 380 25.14 17.83 17.77
C MET A 380 26.01 17.22 16.66
N LEU A 381 25.55 16.12 16.05
CA LEU A 381 26.23 15.51 14.90
C LEU A 381 26.17 16.40 13.64
N ARG A 382 25.05 17.10 13.40
CA ARG A 382 24.89 18.02 12.26
C ARG A 382 25.78 19.26 12.38
N ASN A 383 26.04 19.73 13.60
CA ASN A 383 26.90 20.89 13.87
C ASN A 383 28.36 20.50 14.18
N ASP A 384 28.78 19.26 13.88
CA ASP A 384 30.15 18.76 14.08
C ASP A 384 30.72 19.01 15.49
N VAL A 385 29.86 18.92 16.51
CA VAL A 385 30.27 19.14 17.91
C VAL A 385 31.46 18.23 18.26
N PRO A 386 32.51 18.72 18.94
CA PRO A 386 33.66 17.90 19.30
C PRO A 386 33.24 16.62 20.06
N PHE A 387 33.80 15.48 19.64
CA PHE A 387 33.42 14.17 20.18
C PHE A 387 33.44 14.10 21.71
N GLU A 388 34.41 14.72 22.37
CA GLU A 388 34.50 14.71 23.85
C GLU A 388 33.30 15.37 24.52
N ARG A 389 32.75 16.41 23.90
CA ARG A 389 31.55 17.11 24.39
C ARG A 389 30.30 16.27 24.16
N LEU A 390 30.19 15.64 22.99
CA LEU A 390 29.13 14.66 22.71
C LEU A 390 29.19 13.49 23.69
N ASN A 391 30.38 12.95 23.97
CA ASN A 391 30.59 11.85 24.90
C ASN A 391 30.18 12.22 26.33
N LYS A 392 30.53 13.43 26.78
CA LYS A 392 30.08 13.99 28.07
C LYS A 392 28.55 14.08 28.15
N TYR A 393 27.90 14.54 27.08
CA TYR A 393 26.44 14.60 26.99
C TYR A 393 25.79 13.21 27.06
N LEU A 394 26.28 12.23 26.31
CA LEU A 394 25.76 10.86 26.33
C LEU A 394 25.94 10.20 27.71
N ALA A 395 27.09 10.40 28.35
CA ALA A 395 27.36 9.93 29.70
C ALA A 395 26.42 10.57 30.74
N MET A 396 26.13 11.87 30.61
CA MET A 396 25.16 12.58 31.46
C MET A 396 23.77 11.95 31.34
N LEU A 397 23.27 11.69 30.12
CA LEU A 397 21.95 11.08 29.91
C LEU A 397 21.78 9.72 30.62
N ILE A 398 22.83 8.91 30.62
CA ILE A 398 22.85 7.61 31.30
C ILE A 398 22.89 7.81 32.81
N LYS A 399 23.79 8.69 33.30
CA LYS A 399 23.95 8.98 34.73
C LYS A 399 22.66 9.50 35.37
N THR A 400 21.92 10.37 34.67
CA THR A 400 20.67 10.95 35.15
C THR A 400 19.46 10.06 34.84
N ALA A 401 19.65 8.83 34.36
CA ALA A 401 18.61 7.89 33.94
C ALA A 401 17.58 8.49 32.94
N ARG A 402 18.00 9.48 32.15
CA ARG A 402 17.17 10.12 31.12
C ARG A 402 17.13 9.29 29.84
N ASN A 403 18.22 8.60 29.51
CA ASN A 403 18.26 7.63 28.42
C ASN A 403 19.40 6.62 28.68
N LEU A 404 19.04 5.40 29.08
CA LEU A 404 20.02 4.34 29.38
C LEU A 404 20.71 3.81 28.12
N ARG A 405 20.10 3.97 26.95
CA ARG A 405 20.59 3.50 25.65
C ARG A 405 21.16 4.63 24.76
N ALA A 406 21.63 5.71 25.40
CA ALA A 406 22.09 6.91 24.69
C ALA A 406 23.19 6.62 23.64
N TYR A 407 24.15 5.74 23.95
CA TYR A 407 25.23 5.38 23.01
C TYR A 407 24.71 4.58 21.81
N GLN A 408 23.75 3.67 22.00
CA GLN A 408 23.14 2.90 20.90
C GLN A 408 22.37 3.83 19.96
N VAL A 409 21.60 4.77 20.52
CA VAL A 409 20.88 5.79 19.75
C VAL A 409 21.85 6.71 19.00
N ALA A 410 22.95 7.13 19.63
CA ALA A 410 23.98 7.93 18.98
C ALA A 410 24.67 7.18 17.84
N CYS A 411 24.95 5.88 18.03
CA CYS A 411 25.46 4.99 16.99
C CYS A 411 24.50 4.92 15.79
N GLU A 412 23.20 4.74 16.02
CA GLU A 412 22.19 4.72 14.97
C GLU A 412 22.11 6.06 14.22
N CYS A 413 22.11 7.18 14.95
CA CYS A 413 22.08 8.53 14.36
C CYS A 413 23.32 8.79 13.51
N ALA A 414 24.51 8.45 14.02
CA ALA A 414 25.77 8.60 13.30
C ALA A 414 25.84 7.70 12.05
N ALA A 415 25.35 6.46 12.15
CA ALA A 415 25.28 5.55 11.01
C ALA A 415 24.34 6.07 9.90
N LYS A 416 23.16 6.59 10.27
CA LYS A 416 22.21 7.20 9.33
C LYS A 416 22.77 8.43 8.65
N ALA A 417 23.49 9.27 9.39
CA ALA A 417 24.14 10.47 8.87
C ALA A 417 25.42 10.17 8.06
N GLY A 418 25.96 8.95 8.15
CA GLY A 418 27.29 8.64 7.62
C GLY A 418 28.40 9.44 8.32
N HIS A 419 28.24 9.75 9.61
CA HIS A 419 29.17 10.61 10.33
C HIS A 419 30.46 9.85 10.75
N PRO A 420 31.66 10.43 10.63
CA PRO A 420 32.93 9.77 10.96
C PRO A 420 33.03 9.30 12.42
N TYR A 421 32.30 9.95 13.33
CA TYR A 421 32.25 9.56 14.74
C TYR A 421 31.64 8.19 15.01
N PHE A 422 30.96 7.57 14.04
CA PHE A 422 30.33 6.27 14.28
C PHE A 422 31.32 5.22 14.80
N SER A 423 32.53 5.15 14.23
CA SER A 423 33.61 4.26 14.72
C SER A 423 34.06 4.57 16.15
N ARG A 424 34.14 5.86 16.51
CA ARG A 424 34.52 6.31 17.87
C ARG A 424 33.40 6.03 18.88
N LEU A 425 32.14 6.16 18.48
CA LEU A 425 30.98 5.84 19.30
C LEU A 425 30.90 4.33 19.59
N LEU A 426 31.20 3.47 18.62
CA LEU A 426 31.31 2.03 18.85
C LEU A 426 32.43 1.70 19.85
N ALA A 427 33.58 2.37 19.75
CA ALA A 427 34.65 2.21 20.72
C ALA A 427 34.26 2.66 22.14
N ALA A 428 33.45 3.72 22.25
CA ALA A 428 32.90 4.19 23.53
C ALA A 428 31.79 3.27 24.08
N LEU A 429 31.07 2.55 23.21
CA LEU A 429 30.03 1.59 23.57
C LEU A 429 30.60 0.22 24.00
N ALA A 430 31.73 -0.21 23.43
CA ALA A 430 32.38 -1.48 23.73
C ALA A 430 32.63 -1.80 25.22
N PRO A 431 32.99 -0.85 26.11
CA PRO A 431 33.11 -1.14 27.55
C PRO A 431 31.76 -1.29 28.28
N LEU A 432 30.65 -0.83 27.68
CA LEU A 432 29.31 -0.88 28.28
C LEU A 432 28.56 -2.15 27.92
N GLU A 433 28.75 -2.67 26.71
CA GLU A 433 28.12 -3.92 26.24
C GLU A 433 29.01 -4.67 25.24
N GLU A 434 28.78 -5.98 25.13
CA GLU A 434 29.45 -6.81 24.13
C GLU A 434 28.92 -6.50 22.72
N LEU A 435 29.80 -5.97 21.86
CA LEU A 435 29.45 -5.61 20.49
C LEU A 435 29.22 -6.85 19.63
N ARG A 436 28.09 -6.87 18.93
CA ARG A 436 27.72 -7.91 17.96
C ARG A 436 28.03 -7.48 16.51
N PRO A 437 28.15 -8.42 15.56
CA PRO A 437 28.53 -8.12 14.17
C PRO A 437 27.63 -7.09 13.46
N HIS A 438 26.32 -7.05 13.78
CA HIS A 438 25.36 -6.15 13.13
C HIS A 438 25.66 -4.66 13.31
N TYR A 439 26.36 -4.26 14.38
CA TYR A 439 26.80 -2.88 14.57
C TYR A 439 27.76 -2.40 13.47
N PHE A 440 28.48 -3.33 12.83
CA PHE A 440 29.49 -3.02 11.82
C PHE A 440 28.93 -3.04 10.39
N TRP A 441 27.73 -3.57 10.15
CA TRP A 441 27.14 -3.64 8.80
C TRP A 441 26.96 -2.25 8.13
N PRO A 442 26.49 -1.20 8.83
CA PRO A 442 26.43 0.13 8.25
C PRO A 442 27.83 0.69 7.92
N LEU A 443 28.85 0.38 8.74
CA LEU A 443 30.24 0.77 8.45
C LEU A 443 30.76 0.11 7.17
N PHE A 444 30.51 -1.19 6.97
CA PHE A 444 30.89 -1.88 5.74
C PHE A 444 30.26 -1.21 4.52
N MET A 445 28.97 -0.89 4.58
CA MET A 445 28.26 -0.24 3.47
C MET A 445 28.75 1.18 3.19
N GLN A 446 29.06 1.95 4.24
CA GLN A 446 29.56 3.32 4.11
C GLN A 446 31.00 3.34 3.57
N ARG A 447 31.90 2.57 4.20
CA ARG A 447 33.33 2.52 3.85
C ARG A 447 33.58 1.84 2.51
N SER A 448 32.73 0.88 2.12
CA SER A 448 32.78 0.31 0.77
C SER A 448 32.47 1.36 -0.31
N LYS A 449 31.60 2.34 -0.04
CA LYS A 449 31.29 3.42 -0.98
C LYS A 449 32.38 4.50 -1.03
N SER A 450 32.98 4.87 0.11
CA SER A 450 34.00 5.92 0.16
C SER A 450 35.38 5.42 -0.25
N ASP A 451 35.81 4.29 0.31
CA ASP A 451 37.20 3.82 0.31
C ASP A 451 37.37 2.46 -0.39
N GLY A 452 36.32 1.96 -1.04
CA GLY A 452 36.33 0.69 -1.79
C GLY A 452 36.73 -0.52 -0.92
N GLU A 453 37.69 -1.32 -1.41
CA GLU A 453 38.18 -2.52 -0.71
C GLU A 453 38.97 -2.19 0.55
N ALA A 454 39.80 -1.15 0.51
CA ALA A 454 40.59 -0.72 1.66
C ALA A 454 39.68 -0.32 2.84
N GLY A 455 38.53 0.30 2.53
CA GLY A 455 37.47 0.59 3.49
C GLY A 455 36.96 -0.67 4.20
N VAL A 456 36.59 -1.71 3.45
CA VAL A 456 36.09 -2.98 4.00
C VAL A 456 37.15 -3.66 4.90
N LEU A 457 38.40 -3.68 4.47
CA LEU A 457 39.50 -4.26 5.27
C LEU A 457 39.77 -3.44 6.55
N SER A 458 39.64 -2.11 6.50
CA SER A 458 39.77 -1.24 7.67
C SER A 458 38.66 -1.48 8.72
N VAL A 459 37.45 -1.81 8.28
CA VAL A 459 36.34 -2.16 9.17
C VAL A 459 36.62 -3.50 9.85
N LEU A 460 37.16 -4.49 9.12
CA LEU A 460 37.61 -5.75 9.74
C LEU A 460 38.72 -5.53 10.78
N GLN A 461 39.70 -4.66 10.50
CA GLN A 461 40.69 -4.27 11.51
C GLN A 461 40.04 -3.63 12.74
N THR A 462 38.99 -2.83 12.55
CA THR A 462 38.25 -2.20 13.65
C THR A 462 37.49 -3.24 14.46
N MET A 463 36.84 -4.21 13.82
CA MET A 463 36.20 -5.35 14.48
C MET A 463 37.21 -6.15 15.32
N GLN A 464 38.40 -6.43 14.77
CA GLN A 464 39.48 -7.10 15.48
C GLN A 464 39.95 -6.30 16.71
N LYS A 465 40.15 -4.97 16.57
CA LYS A 465 40.51 -4.09 17.70
C LYS A 465 39.46 -4.07 18.79
N LEU A 466 38.18 -4.12 18.43
CA LEU A 466 37.05 -4.15 19.36
C LEU A 466 36.65 -5.58 19.79
N LYS A 467 37.46 -6.59 19.48
CA LYS A 467 37.26 -8.00 19.84
C LYS A 467 35.92 -8.61 19.37
N CYS A 468 35.36 -8.10 18.27
CA CYS A 468 34.17 -8.66 17.64
C CYS A 468 34.58 -9.53 16.44
N GLU A 469 34.12 -10.78 16.40
CA GLU A 469 34.41 -11.68 15.27
C GLU A 469 33.30 -11.57 14.21
N PRO A 470 33.65 -11.53 12.90
CA PRO A 470 32.64 -11.51 11.86
C PRO A 470 31.96 -12.88 11.74
N ASP A 471 30.64 -12.87 11.69
CA ASP A 471 29.84 -14.07 11.45
C ASP A 471 29.76 -14.39 9.95
N GLN A 472 29.17 -15.54 9.65
CA GLN A 472 28.98 -16.03 8.28
C GLN A 472 28.17 -15.06 7.41
N GLU A 473 27.15 -14.41 7.98
CA GLU A 473 26.33 -13.42 7.27
C GLU A 473 27.14 -12.18 6.89
N THR A 474 27.90 -11.63 7.85
CA THR A 474 28.81 -10.50 7.65
C THR A 474 29.80 -10.79 6.52
N LEU A 475 30.42 -11.96 6.55
CA LEU A 475 31.39 -12.37 5.53
C LEU A 475 30.76 -12.53 4.15
N THR A 476 29.62 -13.22 4.06
CA THR A 476 28.97 -13.57 2.79
C THR A 476 28.31 -12.38 2.12
N GLN A 477 27.66 -11.49 2.88
CA GLN A 477 26.88 -10.39 2.31
C GLN A 477 27.66 -9.07 2.22
N TYR A 478 28.49 -8.75 3.22
CA TYR A 478 29.08 -7.41 3.36
C TYR A 478 30.57 -7.35 3.05
N VAL A 479 31.32 -8.44 3.26
CA VAL A 479 32.77 -8.47 3.06
C VAL A 479 33.14 -9.02 1.68
N LEU A 480 32.94 -10.32 1.43
CA LEU A 480 33.46 -11.01 0.24
C LEU A 480 32.97 -10.40 -1.08
N PRO A 481 31.68 -10.06 -1.27
CA PRO A 481 31.20 -9.46 -2.53
C PRO A 481 31.83 -8.12 -2.88
N LYS A 482 32.46 -7.45 -1.92
CA LYS A 482 33.08 -6.14 -2.10
C LYS A 482 34.58 -6.21 -2.37
N LEU A 483 35.22 -7.38 -2.28
CA LEU A 483 36.67 -7.59 -2.40
C LEU A 483 37.09 -8.14 -3.77
N ALA A 484 36.59 -7.58 -4.87
CA ALA A 484 36.78 -8.15 -6.22
C ALA A 484 38.26 -8.21 -6.69
N LEU A 485 39.08 -7.22 -6.36
CA LEU A 485 40.51 -7.15 -6.69
C LEU A 485 41.32 -8.07 -5.78
N THR A 486 41.09 -7.99 -4.48
CA THR A 486 41.75 -8.85 -3.49
C THR A 486 41.50 -10.33 -3.77
N LEU A 487 40.28 -10.68 -4.18
CA LEU A 487 39.86 -12.05 -4.49
C LEU A 487 40.35 -12.58 -5.86
N LYS A 488 41.03 -11.78 -6.69
CA LYS A 488 41.63 -12.29 -7.94
C LYS A 488 42.60 -13.43 -7.65
N ASP A 489 43.48 -13.22 -6.66
CA ASP A 489 44.32 -14.28 -6.12
C ASP A 489 43.67 -14.88 -4.87
N SER A 490 43.05 -16.05 -5.05
CA SER A 490 42.34 -16.76 -3.99
C SER A 490 43.25 -17.06 -2.78
N LYS A 491 44.55 -17.29 -3.04
CA LYS A 491 45.53 -17.71 -2.05
C LYS A 491 46.02 -16.51 -1.22
N ALA A 492 46.28 -15.39 -1.87
CA ALA A 492 46.65 -14.15 -1.19
C ALA A 492 45.49 -13.58 -0.36
N ALA A 493 44.26 -13.62 -0.88
CA ALA A 493 43.07 -13.12 -0.19
C ALA A 493 42.83 -13.81 1.16
N LEU A 494 42.97 -15.15 1.22
CA LEU A 494 42.80 -15.91 2.46
C LEU A 494 43.84 -15.50 3.51
N LYS A 495 45.10 -15.29 3.12
CA LYS A 495 46.15 -14.82 4.03
C LYS A 495 45.84 -13.42 4.57
N ILE A 496 45.38 -12.51 3.71
CA ILE A 496 45.00 -11.15 4.12
C ILE A 496 43.87 -11.22 5.15
N LEU A 497 42.79 -11.95 4.88
CA LEU A 497 41.67 -12.07 5.82
C LEU A 497 42.07 -12.75 7.14
N GLN A 498 42.98 -13.72 7.10
CA GLN A 498 43.56 -14.33 8.30
C GLN A 498 44.36 -13.33 9.13
N THR A 499 45.19 -12.49 8.49
CA THR A 499 45.94 -11.44 9.21
C THR A 499 45.04 -10.40 9.88
N LEU A 500 43.83 -10.21 9.34
CA LEU A 500 42.81 -9.31 9.88
C LEU A 500 41.96 -9.93 11.01
N GLY A 501 42.34 -11.11 11.51
CA GLY A 501 41.72 -11.74 12.67
C GLY A 501 40.48 -12.60 12.36
N VAL A 502 40.19 -12.88 11.08
CA VAL A 502 39.09 -13.79 10.72
C VAL A 502 39.54 -15.24 10.92
N ARG A 503 38.80 -16.00 11.75
CA ARG A 503 39.10 -17.42 11.98
C ARG A 503 38.83 -18.26 10.73
N MET A 504 39.79 -19.11 10.35
CA MET A 504 39.67 -19.98 9.18
C MET A 504 38.46 -20.91 9.22
N ALA A 505 38.09 -21.42 10.40
CA ALA A 505 36.91 -22.27 10.57
C ALA A 505 35.60 -21.58 10.15
N GLY A 506 35.46 -20.27 10.42
CA GLY A 506 34.31 -19.48 10.02
C GLY A 506 34.43 -18.89 8.61
N LEU A 507 35.64 -18.78 8.06
CA LEU A 507 35.90 -18.14 6.76
C LEU A 507 35.72 -19.10 5.58
N ILE A 508 36.17 -20.36 5.70
CA ILE A 508 36.27 -21.25 4.53
C ILE A 508 34.90 -21.52 3.89
N THR A 509 33.85 -21.78 4.67
CA THR A 509 32.50 -22.00 4.10
C THR A 509 31.97 -20.77 3.33
N PRO A 510 31.93 -19.55 3.89
CA PRO A 510 31.59 -18.34 3.14
C PRO A 510 32.47 -18.11 1.91
N TYR A 511 33.77 -18.40 2.03
CA TYR A 511 34.74 -18.21 0.95
C TYR A 511 34.48 -19.15 -0.22
N VAL A 512 34.27 -20.44 0.06
CA VAL A 512 33.87 -21.45 -0.93
C VAL A 512 32.53 -21.09 -1.55
N SER A 513 31.55 -20.65 -0.75
CA SER A 513 30.27 -20.15 -1.26
C SER A 513 30.46 -19.02 -2.27
N HIS A 514 31.32 -18.05 -1.97
CA HIS A 514 31.59 -16.91 -2.85
C HIS A 514 32.27 -17.34 -4.17
N LEU A 515 33.27 -18.23 -4.11
CA LEU A 515 33.93 -18.76 -5.31
C LEU A 515 32.97 -19.55 -6.19
N LEU A 516 32.05 -20.31 -5.58
CA LEU A 516 30.99 -21.02 -6.29
C LEU A 516 30.07 -20.03 -7.03
N TYR A 517 29.65 -18.91 -6.43
CA TYR A 517 28.87 -17.88 -7.14
C TYR A 517 29.60 -17.30 -8.37
N GLN A 518 30.94 -17.25 -8.33
CA GLN A 518 31.78 -16.76 -9.44
C GLN A 518 32.12 -17.84 -10.48
N ASN A 519 31.60 -19.07 -10.37
CA ASN A 519 31.88 -20.20 -11.26
C ASN A 519 33.38 -20.61 -11.29
N ARG A 520 34.09 -20.48 -10.16
CA ARG A 520 35.53 -20.79 -10.06
C ARG A 520 35.80 -22.16 -9.41
N PHE A 521 35.48 -23.24 -10.11
CA PHE A 521 35.58 -24.61 -9.55
C PHE A 521 37.01 -25.04 -9.18
N ASP A 522 38.01 -24.71 -9.99
CA ASP A 522 39.41 -25.10 -9.72
C ASP A 522 39.94 -24.45 -8.43
N ASP A 523 39.62 -23.17 -8.20
CA ASP A 523 39.95 -22.47 -6.96
C ASP A 523 39.26 -23.09 -5.74
N VAL A 524 38.00 -23.52 -5.87
CA VAL A 524 37.28 -24.23 -4.80
C VAL A 524 37.99 -25.53 -4.43
N LEU A 525 38.35 -26.34 -5.43
CA LEU A 525 39.08 -27.60 -5.22
C LEU A 525 40.44 -27.36 -4.56
N ASP A 526 41.17 -26.34 -5.01
CA ASP A 526 42.45 -25.92 -4.42
C ASP A 526 42.31 -25.55 -2.94
N VAL A 527 41.30 -24.76 -2.59
CA VAL A 527 41.05 -24.30 -1.21
C VAL A 527 40.63 -25.46 -0.31
N VAL A 528 39.66 -26.27 -0.73
CA VAL A 528 39.11 -27.37 0.07
C VAL A 528 40.14 -28.48 0.31
N ARG A 529 41.01 -28.77 -0.68
CA ARG A 529 42.08 -29.77 -0.52
C ARG A 529 43.19 -29.28 0.41
N ARG A 530 43.51 -27.99 0.39
CA ARG A 530 44.63 -27.40 1.11
C ARG A 530 44.33 -27.12 2.58
N TYR A 531 43.09 -26.75 2.90
CA TYR A 531 42.69 -26.42 4.27
C TYR A 531 41.77 -27.51 4.85
N PRO A 532 42.20 -28.27 5.88
CA PRO A 532 41.44 -29.38 6.45
C PRO A 532 40.38 -28.91 7.46
N THR A 533 39.63 -27.86 7.15
CA THR A 533 38.51 -27.39 7.98
C THR A 533 37.23 -28.11 7.61
N LYS A 534 36.43 -28.48 8.62
CA LYS A 534 35.09 -29.01 8.35
C LYS A 534 34.19 -27.90 7.78
N LEU A 535 33.35 -28.27 6.81
CA LEU A 535 32.48 -27.37 6.07
C LEU A 535 31.03 -27.58 6.47
N ASP A 536 30.31 -26.46 6.65
CA ASP A 536 28.86 -26.50 6.70
C ASP A 536 28.28 -26.71 5.29
N THR A 537 27.70 -27.88 5.07
CA THR A 537 27.11 -28.31 3.80
C THR A 537 25.76 -27.66 3.52
N GLU A 538 24.98 -27.29 4.56
CA GLU A 538 23.68 -26.62 4.37
C GLU A 538 23.88 -25.23 3.78
N ALA A 539 24.85 -24.48 4.30
CA ALA A 539 25.22 -23.16 3.78
C ALA A 539 25.70 -23.17 2.31
N LEU A 540 26.30 -24.27 1.86
CA LEU A 540 26.83 -24.42 0.50
C LEU A 540 25.78 -24.92 -0.50
N LEU A 541 24.61 -25.35 -0.04
CA LEU A 541 23.56 -25.92 -0.88
C LEU A 541 23.08 -24.92 -1.95
N TRP A 542 22.77 -23.68 -1.57
CA TRP A 542 22.25 -22.69 -2.52
C TRP A 542 23.25 -22.28 -3.62
N PRO A 543 24.54 -22.00 -3.31
CA PRO A 543 25.57 -21.84 -4.34
C PRO A 543 25.66 -23.05 -5.30
N LEU A 544 25.56 -24.28 -4.78
CA LEU A 544 25.59 -25.50 -5.59
C LEU A 544 24.34 -25.63 -6.47
N ILE A 545 23.15 -25.30 -5.97
CA ILE A 545 21.90 -25.25 -6.76
C ILE A 545 22.03 -24.27 -7.91
N LEU A 546 22.60 -23.09 -7.67
CA LEU A 546 22.83 -22.10 -8.72
C LEU A 546 23.77 -22.68 -9.79
N GLN A 547 24.89 -23.28 -9.40
CA GLN A 547 25.85 -23.85 -10.35
C GLN A 547 25.27 -25.02 -11.15
N ALA A 548 24.45 -25.87 -10.51
CA ALA A 548 23.73 -26.94 -11.19
C ALA A 548 22.76 -26.38 -12.26
N ASN A 549 22.08 -25.27 -11.95
CA ASN A 549 21.12 -24.63 -12.85
C ASN A 549 21.78 -23.88 -14.02
N VAL A 550 22.93 -23.25 -13.79
CA VAL A 550 23.66 -22.44 -14.79
C VAL A 550 24.50 -23.34 -15.71
N ASN A 551 25.20 -24.33 -15.16
CA ASN A 551 26.20 -25.10 -15.88
C ASN A 551 25.75 -26.54 -16.19
N ARG A 552 25.06 -26.73 -17.33
CA ARG A 552 24.39 -28.00 -17.67
C ARG A 552 25.12 -28.91 -18.65
N THR A 553 26.28 -28.48 -19.13
CA THR A 553 27.08 -29.32 -20.03
C THR A 553 27.74 -30.44 -19.22
N THR A 554 27.97 -31.59 -19.84
CA THR A 554 28.60 -32.76 -19.19
C THR A 554 29.96 -32.43 -18.58
N ALA A 555 30.76 -31.56 -19.22
CA ALA A 555 32.04 -31.11 -18.69
C ALA A 555 31.91 -30.34 -17.37
N HIS A 556 30.90 -29.47 -17.23
CA HIS A 556 30.67 -28.74 -16.00
C HIS A 556 29.97 -29.57 -14.93
N GLN A 557 29.07 -30.48 -15.32
CA GLN A 557 28.47 -31.45 -14.39
C GLN A 557 29.54 -32.34 -13.75
N ARG A 558 30.55 -32.75 -14.52
CA ARG A 558 31.73 -33.46 -14.02
C ARG A 558 32.48 -32.64 -12.95
N ARG A 559 32.81 -31.38 -13.27
CA ARG A 559 33.49 -30.48 -12.31
C ARG A 559 32.65 -30.21 -11.06
N LEU A 560 31.34 -30.08 -11.20
CA LEU A 560 30.42 -29.94 -10.08
C LEU A 560 30.44 -31.20 -9.20
N CYS A 561 30.46 -32.40 -9.77
CA CYS A 561 30.58 -33.66 -9.03
C CYS A 561 31.92 -33.76 -8.30
N GLU A 562 33.04 -33.39 -8.93
CA GLU A 562 34.37 -33.32 -8.29
C GLU A 562 34.35 -32.41 -7.05
N VAL A 563 33.67 -31.26 -7.15
CA VAL A 563 33.52 -30.29 -6.06
C VAL A 563 32.62 -30.83 -4.95
N ILE A 564 31.50 -31.47 -5.30
CA ILE A 564 30.60 -32.12 -4.33
C ILE A 564 31.36 -33.20 -3.55
N CYS A 565 32.17 -34.03 -4.19
CA CYS A 565 33.01 -35.04 -3.52
C CYS A 565 33.99 -34.37 -2.54
N ALA A 566 34.73 -33.35 -3.01
CA ALA A 566 35.68 -32.64 -2.16
C ALA A 566 35.02 -31.98 -0.94
N ILE A 567 33.80 -31.43 -1.10
CA ILE A 567 33.02 -30.85 -0.01
C ILE A 567 32.52 -31.95 0.94
N LYS A 568 32.02 -33.07 0.41
CA LYS A 568 31.51 -34.20 1.19
C LYS A 568 32.57 -34.81 2.10
N ASP A 569 33.79 -34.99 1.60
CA ASP A 569 34.93 -35.49 2.37
C ASP A 569 35.29 -34.59 3.58
N ARG A 570 34.81 -33.35 3.56
CA ARG A 570 35.03 -32.34 4.58
C ARG A 570 33.75 -31.88 5.27
N ALA A 571 32.63 -32.59 5.09
CA ALA A 571 31.36 -32.21 5.69
C ALA A 571 31.40 -32.22 7.23
N ASN A 572 30.71 -31.26 7.86
CA ASN A 572 30.50 -31.23 9.30
C ASN A 572 29.77 -32.48 9.79
N ASP A 573 28.74 -32.91 9.05
CA ASP A 573 27.99 -34.13 9.28
C ASP A 573 28.20 -35.12 8.13
N ALA A 574 28.83 -36.26 8.45
CA ALA A 574 29.11 -37.32 7.48
C ALA A 574 27.84 -38.05 7.00
N ARG A 575 26.73 -37.95 7.73
CA ARG A 575 25.44 -38.58 7.35
C ARG A 575 24.57 -37.67 6.49
N HIS A 576 24.97 -36.41 6.27
CA HIS A 576 24.19 -35.47 5.49
C HIS A 576 24.19 -35.80 3.99
N ASP A 577 22.99 -35.96 3.44
CA ASP A 577 22.76 -36.21 2.01
C ASP A 577 22.83 -34.92 1.17
N LEU A 578 24.02 -34.35 1.02
CA LEU A 578 24.22 -33.14 0.20
C LEU A 578 23.81 -33.37 -1.26
N GLY A 579 24.16 -34.53 -1.81
CA GLY A 579 23.92 -34.87 -3.21
C GLY A 579 22.43 -35.04 -3.53
N GLY A 580 21.68 -35.74 -2.67
CA GLY A 580 20.24 -35.92 -2.82
C GLY A 580 19.45 -34.65 -2.50
N GLN A 581 19.84 -33.90 -1.47
CA GLN A 581 19.22 -32.62 -1.16
C GLN A 581 19.36 -31.59 -2.29
N LEU A 582 20.53 -31.53 -2.95
CA LEU A 582 20.74 -30.72 -4.14
C LEU A 582 19.75 -31.07 -5.27
N LEU A 583 19.56 -32.36 -5.55
CA LEU A 583 18.65 -32.83 -6.61
C LEU A 583 17.19 -32.51 -6.30
N LEU A 584 16.76 -32.67 -5.04
CA LEU A 584 15.41 -32.35 -4.61
C LEU A 584 15.09 -30.87 -4.78
N GLU A 585 16.02 -29.98 -4.42
CA GLU A 585 15.83 -28.53 -4.57
C GLU A 585 15.90 -28.05 -6.03
N VAL A 586 16.68 -28.72 -6.86
CA VAL A 586 16.69 -28.46 -8.31
C VAL A 586 15.33 -28.80 -8.94
N ILE A 587 14.66 -29.85 -8.44
CA ILE A 587 13.34 -30.28 -8.91
C ILE A 587 12.20 -29.44 -8.30
N SER A 588 12.30 -29.06 -7.03
CA SER A 588 11.28 -28.27 -6.34
C SER A 588 11.12 -26.86 -6.94
N ASN A 589 12.21 -26.30 -7.48
CA ASN A 589 12.25 -24.95 -7.99
C ASN A 589 11.54 -24.82 -9.36
N LYS A 590 10.34 -24.21 -9.37
CA LYS A 590 9.54 -23.96 -10.58
C LYS A 590 10.25 -23.17 -11.70
N LYS A 591 11.36 -22.50 -11.41
CA LYS A 591 12.18 -21.76 -12.39
C LYS A 591 13.34 -22.60 -12.95
N SER A 592 13.57 -23.81 -12.44
CA SER A 592 14.58 -24.70 -12.99
C SER A 592 14.15 -25.08 -14.41
N LYS A 593 15.07 -24.96 -15.37
CA LYS A 593 14.86 -25.45 -16.75
C LYS A 593 15.56 -26.80 -16.94
N HIS A 594 15.61 -27.61 -15.88
CA HIS A 594 16.27 -28.91 -15.93
C HIS A 594 15.32 -29.90 -16.61
N ASP A 595 15.60 -30.23 -17.86
CA ASP A 595 14.87 -31.28 -18.56
C ASP A 595 15.23 -32.65 -17.97
N GLY A 596 14.32 -33.63 -18.07
CA GLY A 596 14.56 -35.00 -17.61
C GLY A 596 15.85 -35.64 -18.15
N ASN A 597 16.29 -35.25 -19.35
CA ASN A 597 17.57 -35.69 -19.93
C ASN A 597 18.81 -35.08 -19.25
N SER A 598 18.73 -33.80 -18.83
CA SER A 598 19.83 -33.13 -18.13
C SER A 598 19.99 -33.67 -16.71
N LEU A 599 18.88 -33.99 -16.03
CA LEU A 599 18.88 -34.66 -14.73
C LEU A 599 19.44 -36.09 -14.84
N ARG A 600 19.07 -36.84 -15.89
CA ARG A 600 19.64 -38.16 -16.18
C ARG A 600 21.16 -38.08 -16.44
N GLY A 601 21.62 -37.05 -17.16
CA GLY A 601 23.04 -36.79 -17.37
C GLY A 601 23.81 -36.53 -16.07
N LEU A 602 23.25 -35.73 -15.17
CA LEU A 602 23.85 -35.46 -13.85
C LEU A 602 23.88 -36.72 -12.97
N LEU A 603 22.81 -37.52 -12.98
CA LEU A 603 22.75 -38.79 -12.24
C LEU A 603 23.77 -39.83 -12.76
N ASN A 604 24.05 -39.85 -14.06
CA ASN A 604 25.12 -40.69 -14.62
C ASN A 604 26.50 -40.25 -14.11
N GLU A 605 26.75 -38.95 -13.96
CA GLU A 605 28.00 -38.46 -13.36
C GLU A 605 28.04 -38.76 -11.84
N TYR A 606 26.91 -38.72 -11.12
CA TYR A 606 26.85 -39.17 -9.72
C TYR A 606 27.27 -40.64 -9.57
N GLU A 607 26.86 -41.53 -10.49
CA GLU A 607 27.32 -42.93 -10.51
C GLU A 607 28.84 -43.02 -10.73
N ARG A 608 29.40 -42.22 -11.65
CA ARG A 608 30.85 -42.21 -11.96
C ARG A 608 31.72 -41.70 -10.81
N PHE A 609 31.23 -40.72 -10.06
CA PHE A 609 31.93 -40.12 -8.91
C PHE A 609 31.52 -40.74 -7.57
N GLU A 610 30.73 -41.82 -7.59
CA GLU A 610 30.23 -42.55 -6.41
C GLU A 610 29.47 -41.66 -5.39
N ILE A 611 28.79 -40.63 -5.87
CA ILE A 611 27.98 -39.73 -5.04
C ILE A 611 26.66 -40.42 -4.70
N ARG A 612 26.55 -40.98 -3.49
CA ARG A 612 25.32 -41.61 -3.00
C ARG A 612 24.25 -40.60 -2.57
N ILE A 613 22.98 -40.98 -2.73
CA ILE A 613 21.79 -40.23 -2.29
C ILE A 613 20.94 -41.05 -1.32
N SER A 614 20.15 -40.40 -0.46
CA SER A 614 19.25 -41.07 0.48
C SER A 614 18.09 -41.78 -0.21
N ARG A 615 17.57 -42.82 0.44
CA ARG A 615 16.35 -43.53 -0.01
C ARG A 615 15.16 -42.59 -0.21
N MET A 616 15.03 -41.56 0.62
CA MET A 616 13.98 -40.56 0.50
C MET A 616 14.12 -39.75 -0.79
N ALA A 617 15.32 -39.23 -1.07
CA ALA A 617 15.58 -38.49 -2.30
C ALA A 617 15.33 -39.36 -3.55
N ALA A 618 15.79 -40.61 -3.54
CA ALA A 618 15.57 -41.56 -4.61
C ALA A 618 14.07 -41.84 -4.87
N GLY A 619 13.25 -41.94 -3.81
CA GLY A 619 11.80 -42.14 -3.92
C GLY A 619 11.07 -40.94 -4.56
N VAL A 620 11.43 -39.72 -4.18
CA VAL A 620 10.84 -38.49 -4.76
C VAL A 620 11.26 -38.33 -6.22
N LEU A 621 12.53 -38.58 -6.53
CA LEU A 621 13.05 -38.57 -7.91
C LEU A 621 12.30 -39.56 -8.80
N LYS A 622 12.04 -40.78 -8.31
CA LYS A 622 11.25 -41.79 -9.02
C LYS A 622 9.86 -41.29 -9.39
N ASN A 623 9.16 -40.67 -8.44
CA ASN A 623 7.82 -40.11 -8.67
C ASN A 623 7.85 -38.94 -9.67
N HIS A 624 8.90 -38.12 -9.66
CA HIS A 624 9.06 -37.02 -10.61
C HIS A 624 9.21 -37.53 -12.05
N PHE A 625 10.14 -38.46 -12.29
CA PHE A 625 10.33 -39.06 -13.62
C PHE A 625 9.10 -39.85 -14.10
N GLY A 626 8.34 -40.45 -13.18
CA GLY A 626 7.08 -41.14 -13.49
C GLY A 626 5.92 -40.21 -13.89
N ARG A 627 5.89 -38.95 -13.42
CA ARG A 627 4.89 -37.95 -13.83
C ARG A 627 5.17 -37.36 -15.20
N GLU A 628 6.45 -37.20 -15.57
CA GLU A 628 6.85 -36.64 -16.88
C GLU A 628 6.78 -37.64 -18.04
N GLN A 629 6.88 -38.95 -17.78
CA GLN A 629 6.88 -40.00 -18.81
C GLN A 629 5.59 -40.83 -18.80
N LYS A 630 4.58 -40.42 -19.58
CA LYS A 630 3.49 -41.31 -20.05
C LYS A 630 3.82 -42.03 -21.37
N GLY A 631 5.10 -42.16 -21.73
CA GLY A 631 5.58 -42.87 -22.92
C GLY A 631 6.87 -43.64 -22.65
N ALA A 632 7.00 -44.81 -23.28
CA ALA A 632 8.00 -45.85 -23.04
C ALA A 632 9.46 -45.35 -22.85
N GLY A 633 9.96 -45.42 -21.60
CA GLY A 633 11.36 -45.06 -21.28
C GLY A 633 11.79 -45.21 -19.80
N GLY A 634 10.94 -45.80 -18.95
CA GLY A 634 11.09 -45.81 -17.48
C GLY A 634 12.10 -46.82 -16.89
N GLU A 635 12.41 -47.92 -17.58
CA GLU A 635 13.17 -49.03 -16.99
C GLU A 635 14.65 -48.70 -16.67
N GLY A 636 15.27 -47.75 -17.38
CA GLY A 636 16.68 -47.39 -17.17
C GLY A 636 16.96 -46.51 -15.94
N ILE A 637 16.01 -45.68 -15.50
CA ILE A 637 16.20 -44.76 -14.35
C ILE A 637 16.06 -45.52 -13.03
N ASP A 638 15.14 -46.48 -12.96
CA ASP A 638 14.92 -47.29 -11.75
C ASP A 638 16.17 -48.13 -11.40
N ALA A 639 16.87 -48.65 -12.40
CA ALA A 639 18.14 -49.35 -12.21
C ALA A 639 19.25 -48.40 -11.71
N LEU A 640 19.29 -47.17 -12.23
CA LEU A 640 20.31 -46.19 -11.86
C LEU A 640 20.08 -45.61 -10.45
N LEU A 641 18.83 -45.29 -10.09
CA LEU A 641 18.49 -44.84 -8.74
C LEU A 641 18.82 -45.91 -7.69
N LYS A 642 18.56 -47.20 -7.98
CA LYS A 642 18.95 -48.29 -7.08
C LYS A 642 20.46 -48.34 -6.83
N LYS A 643 21.28 -48.09 -7.86
CA LYS A 643 22.73 -48.05 -7.70
C LYS A 643 23.20 -46.85 -6.90
N VAL A 644 22.58 -45.69 -7.05
CA VAL A 644 23.04 -44.45 -6.41
C VAL A 644 22.49 -44.29 -4.97
N THR A 645 21.53 -45.12 -4.56
CA THR A 645 20.91 -45.02 -3.22
C THR A 645 21.79 -45.61 -2.11
N ASP A 646 21.88 -44.90 -0.98
CA ASP A 646 22.45 -45.36 0.29
C ASP A 646 21.43 -45.15 1.42
N ASP A 647 21.22 -46.18 2.22
CA ASP A 647 20.23 -46.22 3.30
C ASP A 647 20.74 -45.55 4.60
N GLN A 648 22.04 -45.25 4.71
CA GLN A 648 22.62 -44.59 5.90
C GLN A 648 22.60 -43.06 5.85
N LEU A 649 22.29 -42.47 4.69
CA LEU A 649 22.26 -41.03 4.49
C LEU A 649 20.93 -40.42 4.93
N THR A 650 21.00 -39.25 5.56
CA THR A 650 19.86 -38.49 6.08
C THR A 650 19.88 -37.06 5.55
N ILE A 651 18.70 -36.52 5.28
CA ILE A 651 18.53 -35.11 4.94
C ILE A 651 18.24 -34.36 6.25
N LEU A 652 19.10 -33.40 6.61
CA LEU A 652 19.09 -32.73 7.91
C LEU A 652 17.97 -31.69 8.07
N SER A 653 17.47 -31.14 6.96
CA SER A 653 16.59 -29.98 7.06
C SER A 653 15.20 -30.36 7.58
N LYS A 654 14.87 -29.82 8.76
CA LYS A 654 13.49 -29.72 9.26
C LYS A 654 12.58 -29.00 8.25
N GLU A 655 13.14 -28.14 7.40
CA GLU A 655 12.41 -27.37 6.38
C GLU A 655 12.00 -28.20 5.16
N LEU A 656 12.73 -29.26 4.77
CA LEU A 656 12.27 -30.15 3.68
C LEU A 656 11.03 -30.95 4.08
N PHE A 657 10.88 -31.28 5.36
CA PHE A 657 9.67 -31.93 5.88
C PHE A 657 8.42 -31.05 5.75
N ASP A 658 8.57 -29.72 5.85
CA ASP A 658 7.48 -28.75 5.61
C ASP A 658 7.20 -28.54 4.11
N THR A 659 8.14 -28.86 3.22
CA THR A 659 7.92 -28.79 1.76
C THR A 659 7.35 -30.07 1.14
N ILE A 660 7.50 -31.22 1.80
CA ILE A 660 6.97 -32.51 1.30
C ILE A 660 5.70 -32.95 2.06
N SER A 661 5.55 -32.59 3.34
CA SER A 661 4.22 -32.61 3.96
C SER A 661 3.55 -31.29 3.64
N VAL A 662 2.52 -31.35 2.79
CA VAL A 662 1.71 -30.17 2.46
C VAL A 662 1.20 -29.61 3.78
N HIS A 663 1.60 -28.40 4.16
CA HIS A 663 1.15 -27.78 5.40
C HIS A 663 -0.40 -27.85 5.47
N PRO A 664 -1.05 -28.10 6.63
CA PRO A 664 -2.51 -28.31 6.72
C PRO A 664 -3.37 -27.19 6.09
N ARG A 665 -2.78 -26.01 5.88
CA ARG A 665 -3.38 -24.90 5.13
C ARG A 665 -3.63 -25.23 3.65
N ASP A 666 -2.73 -25.99 3.05
CA ASP A 666 -2.69 -26.28 1.61
C ASP A 666 -3.13 -27.71 1.28
N MET A 667 -3.42 -28.53 2.31
CA MET A 667 -4.03 -29.86 2.17
C MET A 667 -5.49 -29.76 1.70
N ASN A 668 -5.92 -30.71 0.87
CA ASN A 668 -7.32 -30.86 0.46
C ASN A 668 -8.19 -31.52 1.56
N TYR A 669 -9.51 -31.63 1.34
CA TYR A 669 -10.44 -32.21 2.31
C TYR A 669 -10.05 -33.65 2.70
N ASP A 670 -9.74 -34.50 1.71
CA ASP A 670 -9.47 -35.93 1.95
C ASP A 670 -8.14 -36.14 2.69
N GLU A 671 -7.13 -35.33 2.36
CA GLU A 671 -5.83 -35.30 3.03
C GLU A 671 -5.96 -34.86 4.50
N LEU A 672 -6.80 -33.85 4.79
CA LEU A 672 -7.03 -33.39 6.16
C LEU A 672 -7.84 -34.36 7.00
N GLU A 673 -8.79 -35.09 6.42
CA GLU A 673 -9.50 -36.18 7.12
C GLU A 673 -8.53 -37.33 7.45
N CYS A 674 -7.70 -37.74 6.48
CA CYS A 674 -6.68 -38.76 6.74
C CYS A 674 -5.71 -38.31 7.85
N HIS A 675 -5.24 -37.06 7.77
CA HIS A 675 -4.34 -36.48 8.76
C HIS A 675 -5.00 -36.35 10.14
N LEU A 676 -6.30 -36.04 10.21
CA LEU A 676 -7.04 -36.03 11.47
C LEU A 676 -7.09 -37.42 12.10
N VAL A 677 -7.39 -38.46 11.31
CA VAL A 677 -7.41 -39.86 11.77
C VAL A 677 -6.04 -40.27 12.29
N GLU A 678 -4.96 -39.92 11.59
CA GLU A 678 -3.59 -40.19 12.05
C GLU A 678 -3.26 -39.51 13.39
N LEU A 679 -3.64 -38.24 13.55
CA LEU A 679 -3.39 -37.49 14.79
C LEU A 679 -4.21 -38.04 15.96
N GLU A 680 -5.46 -38.45 15.72
CA GLU A 680 -6.32 -39.09 16.72
C GLU A 680 -5.73 -40.44 17.17
N GLN A 681 -5.26 -41.27 16.23
CA GLN A 681 -4.60 -42.55 16.53
C GLN A 681 -3.30 -42.37 17.31
N LYS A 682 -2.48 -41.37 16.94
CA LYS A 682 -1.20 -41.06 17.59
C LYS A 682 -1.37 -40.27 18.90
N LYS A 683 -2.61 -39.91 19.30
CA LYS A 683 -2.94 -39.06 20.45
C LYS A 683 -2.21 -37.72 20.44
N LEU A 684 -2.03 -37.15 19.26
CA LEU A 684 -1.38 -35.85 19.05
C LEU A 684 -2.41 -34.71 19.00
N ASN A 685 -1.93 -33.47 18.95
CA ASN A 685 -2.81 -32.30 18.96
C ASN A 685 -3.62 -32.16 17.66
N THR A 686 -4.93 -32.36 17.74
CA THR A 686 -5.87 -32.28 16.61
C THR A 686 -6.47 -30.88 16.38
N ARG A 687 -6.23 -29.92 17.29
CA ARG A 687 -6.95 -28.63 17.32
C ARG A 687 -6.80 -27.82 16.04
N GLY A 688 -5.59 -27.76 15.48
CA GLY A 688 -5.29 -27.01 14.27
C GLY A 688 -5.99 -27.58 13.02
N VAL A 689 -5.99 -28.91 12.90
CA VAL A 689 -6.61 -29.64 11.79
C VAL A 689 -8.13 -29.57 11.87
N LEU A 690 -8.72 -29.78 13.05
CA LEU A 690 -10.16 -29.65 13.27
C LEU A 690 -10.69 -28.27 12.86
N ARG A 691 -9.99 -27.20 13.26
CA ARG A 691 -10.35 -25.82 12.87
C ARG A 691 -10.33 -25.63 11.36
N ARG A 692 -9.28 -26.12 10.68
CA ARG A 692 -9.12 -25.96 9.23
C ARG A 692 -10.15 -26.79 8.46
N LEU A 693 -10.35 -28.04 8.86
CA LEU A 693 -11.31 -28.95 8.27
C LEU A 693 -12.73 -28.40 8.38
N LEU A 694 -13.11 -27.84 9.54
CA LEU A 694 -14.38 -27.16 9.73
C LEU A 694 -14.58 -26.01 8.72
N GLN A 695 -13.58 -25.12 8.57
CA GLN A 695 -13.66 -24.00 7.63
C GLN A 695 -13.76 -24.47 6.17
N LEU A 696 -13.06 -25.56 5.81
CA LEU A 696 -13.15 -26.17 4.49
C LEU A 696 -14.51 -26.81 4.24
N CYS A 697 -15.08 -27.52 5.20
CA CYS A 697 -16.42 -28.10 5.08
C CYS A 697 -17.49 -27.03 4.86
N VAL A 698 -17.39 -25.88 5.53
CA VAL A 698 -18.31 -24.76 5.30
C VAL A 698 -18.15 -24.21 3.88
N ARG A 699 -16.91 -24.01 3.43
CA ARG A 699 -16.61 -23.49 2.09
C ARG A 699 -17.06 -24.43 0.96
N GLU A 700 -16.94 -25.74 1.15
CA GLU A 700 -17.38 -26.77 0.20
C GLU A 700 -18.86 -27.17 0.37
N ALA A 701 -19.64 -26.41 1.15
CA ALA A 701 -21.07 -26.63 1.40
C ALA A 701 -21.42 -28.01 2.03
N ARG A 702 -20.47 -28.63 2.76
CA ARG A 702 -20.67 -29.90 3.48
C ARG A 702 -21.21 -29.65 4.90
N TYR A 703 -22.41 -29.06 5.00
CA TYR A 703 -22.93 -28.51 6.28
C TYR A 703 -23.17 -29.56 7.38
N LYS A 704 -23.63 -30.77 7.03
CA LYS A 704 -23.86 -31.85 8.01
C LYS A 704 -22.56 -32.23 8.72
N ARG A 705 -21.49 -32.46 7.94
CA ARG A 705 -20.15 -32.77 8.47
C ARG A 705 -19.55 -31.60 9.26
N ALA A 706 -19.79 -30.36 8.82
CA ALA A 706 -19.35 -29.18 9.56
C ALA A 706 -19.96 -29.09 10.97
N LEU A 707 -21.23 -29.47 11.16
CA LEU A 707 -21.86 -29.52 12.49
C LEU A 707 -21.22 -30.58 13.39
N GLU A 708 -20.91 -31.76 12.86
CA GLU A 708 -20.19 -32.82 13.60
C GLU A 708 -18.79 -32.35 14.02
N LEU A 709 -18.05 -31.72 13.09
CA LEU A 709 -16.71 -31.19 13.37
C LEU A 709 -16.75 -30.06 14.40
N LYS A 710 -17.81 -29.25 14.44
CA LYS A 710 -18.00 -28.24 15.48
C LYS A 710 -18.15 -28.87 16.87
N GLN A 711 -18.93 -29.95 16.99
CA GLN A 711 -19.03 -30.69 18.26
C GLN A 711 -17.67 -31.25 18.70
N LYS A 712 -16.91 -31.82 17.76
CA LYS A 712 -15.53 -32.27 18.02
C LYS A 712 -14.60 -31.12 18.46
N CYS A 713 -14.72 -29.95 17.83
CA CYS A 713 -13.95 -28.76 18.23
C CYS A 713 -14.28 -28.32 19.65
N ASP A 714 -15.55 -28.39 20.05
CA ASP A 714 -15.99 -28.01 21.40
C ASP A 714 -15.49 -29.01 22.45
N GLN A 715 -15.54 -30.30 22.16
CA GLN A 715 -14.97 -31.36 23.01
C GLN A 715 -13.45 -31.21 23.17
N ALA A 716 -12.74 -30.87 22.09
CA ALA A 716 -11.29 -30.65 22.09
C ALA A 716 -10.86 -29.27 22.64
N LYS A 717 -11.83 -28.43 23.03
CA LYS A 717 -11.63 -27.04 23.51
C LYS A 717 -10.74 -26.23 22.57
N VAL A 718 -11.08 -26.21 21.28
CA VAL A 718 -10.37 -25.45 20.25
C VAL A 718 -10.62 -23.95 20.42
N ASP A 719 -9.56 -23.14 20.38
CA ASP A 719 -9.68 -21.68 20.46
C ASP A 719 -10.43 -21.11 19.25
N GLN A 720 -11.48 -20.36 19.53
CA GLN A 720 -12.37 -19.79 18.53
C GLN A 720 -11.77 -18.51 17.93
N SER A 721 -10.96 -18.69 16.88
CA SER A 721 -10.43 -17.58 16.09
C SER A 721 -11.53 -16.79 15.36
N SER A 722 -11.28 -15.52 15.05
CA SER A 722 -12.19 -14.66 14.30
C SER A 722 -12.67 -15.27 12.96
N GLY A 723 -11.75 -15.91 12.22
CA GLY A 723 -12.08 -16.61 10.97
C GLY A 723 -12.94 -17.87 11.17
N MET A 724 -12.82 -18.57 12.31
CA MET A 724 -13.66 -19.72 12.63
C MET A 724 -15.08 -19.28 12.98
N LEU A 725 -15.21 -18.22 13.80
CA LEU A 725 -16.50 -17.61 14.13
C LEU A 725 -17.21 -17.06 12.89
N ALA A 726 -16.48 -16.44 11.95
CA ALA A 726 -17.05 -15.98 10.68
C ALA A 726 -17.60 -17.13 9.82
N SER A 727 -16.90 -18.26 9.73
CA SER A 727 -17.39 -19.47 9.05
C SER A 727 -18.57 -20.11 9.78
N LEU A 728 -18.66 -19.99 11.10
CA LEU A 728 -19.81 -20.49 11.87
C LEU A 728 -21.07 -19.66 11.64
N VAL A 729 -20.94 -18.34 11.49
CA VAL A 729 -22.08 -17.48 11.08
C VAL A 729 -22.61 -17.94 9.72
N GLU A 730 -21.73 -18.23 8.76
CA GLU A 730 -22.12 -18.75 7.44
C GLU A 730 -22.79 -20.13 7.55
N LEU A 731 -22.21 -21.06 8.34
CA LEU A 731 -22.77 -22.39 8.57
C LEU A 731 -24.20 -22.32 9.13
N TYR A 732 -24.41 -21.58 10.22
CA TYR A 732 -25.74 -21.47 10.85
C TYR A 732 -26.75 -20.75 9.95
N THR A 733 -26.29 -19.77 9.16
CA THR A 733 -27.14 -19.12 8.15
C THR A 733 -27.62 -20.11 7.09
N LYS A 734 -26.74 -21.00 6.59
CA LYS A 734 -27.11 -22.00 5.58
C LYS A 734 -27.90 -23.18 6.15
N VAL A 735 -27.75 -23.47 7.43
CA VAL A 735 -28.52 -24.51 8.16
C VAL A 735 -29.90 -23.98 8.60
N ASN A 736 -30.24 -22.72 8.29
CA ASN A 736 -31.53 -22.10 8.62
C ASN A 736 -31.76 -21.92 10.15
N ASP A 737 -30.70 -21.60 10.90
CA ASP A 737 -30.75 -21.33 12.35
C ASP A 737 -30.33 -19.87 12.65
N PRO A 738 -31.30 -18.93 12.68
CA PRO A 738 -30.99 -17.51 12.86
C PRO A 738 -30.50 -17.17 14.27
N GLU A 739 -30.95 -17.87 15.30
CA GLU A 739 -30.55 -17.57 16.69
C GLU A 739 -29.08 -17.84 16.93
N ARG A 740 -28.58 -19.01 16.50
CA ARG A 740 -27.16 -19.37 16.68
C ARG A 740 -26.26 -18.51 15.82
N ALA A 741 -26.68 -18.17 14.59
CA ALA A 741 -25.96 -17.23 13.74
C ALA A 741 -25.83 -15.85 14.41
N GLY A 742 -26.93 -15.33 14.98
CA GLY A 742 -26.94 -14.06 15.72
C GLY A 742 -26.03 -14.05 16.94
N ARG A 743 -26.11 -15.07 17.81
CA ARG A 743 -25.24 -15.20 18.99
C ARG A 743 -23.77 -15.27 18.61
N THR A 744 -23.44 -16.03 17.56
CA THR A 744 -22.06 -16.16 17.05
C THR A 744 -21.53 -14.83 16.49
N LEU A 745 -22.38 -14.06 15.79
CA LEU A 745 -22.03 -12.75 15.26
C LEU A 745 -21.80 -11.72 16.37
N GLU A 746 -22.61 -11.73 17.43
CA GLU A 746 -22.39 -10.90 18.62
C GLU A 746 -21.12 -11.27 19.36
N GLN A 747 -20.85 -12.57 19.51
CA GLN A 747 -19.62 -13.06 20.11
C GLN A 747 -18.38 -12.59 19.33
N LEU A 748 -18.42 -12.67 18.00
CA LEU A 748 -17.35 -12.20 17.12
C LEU A 748 -17.08 -10.70 17.31
N ARG A 749 -18.13 -9.88 17.42
CA ARG A 749 -18.01 -8.43 17.66
C ARG A 749 -17.43 -8.09 19.04
N LYS A 750 -17.82 -8.84 20.08
CA LYS A 750 -17.32 -8.62 21.46
C LYS A 750 -15.87 -9.03 21.61
N GLN A 751 -15.47 -10.17 21.03
CA GLN A 751 -14.11 -10.72 21.18
C GLN A 751 -13.11 -10.08 20.21
N TYR A 752 -13.55 -9.67 19.02
CA TYR A 752 -12.69 -9.17 17.95
C TYR A 752 -13.27 -7.91 17.27
N PRO A 753 -13.29 -6.74 17.95
CA PRO A 753 -13.92 -5.52 17.44
C PRO A 753 -13.26 -4.95 16.18
N GLY A 754 -11.99 -5.25 15.92
CA GLY A 754 -11.27 -4.86 14.70
C GLY A 754 -11.43 -5.83 13.52
N PHE A 755 -12.14 -6.95 13.69
CA PHE A 755 -12.33 -7.93 12.62
C PHE A 755 -13.55 -7.57 11.76
N VAL A 756 -13.30 -7.35 10.48
CA VAL A 756 -14.32 -6.98 9.50
C VAL A 756 -14.90 -8.24 8.86
N VAL A 757 -16.20 -8.48 9.08
CA VAL A 757 -16.91 -9.63 8.47
C VAL A 757 -17.20 -9.36 7.00
N ASP A 758 -17.03 -10.39 6.17
CA ASP A 758 -17.32 -10.34 4.74
C ASP A 758 -18.77 -9.91 4.46
N GLU A 759 -18.96 -9.06 3.46
CA GLU A 759 -20.25 -8.43 3.12
C GLU A 759 -21.31 -9.48 2.73
N HIS A 760 -20.93 -10.50 1.95
CA HIS A 760 -21.84 -11.56 1.50
C HIS A 760 -22.41 -12.39 2.66
N LYS A 761 -21.65 -12.62 3.74
CA LYS A 761 -22.13 -13.37 4.92
C LYS A 761 -23.18 -12.58 5.70
N ILE A 762 -22.99 -11.26 5.79
CA ILE A 762 -23.94 -10.37 6.45
C ILE A 762 -25.22 -10.23 5.62
N LEU A 763 -25.10 -10.12 4.30
CA LEU A 763 -26.24 -10.09 3.38
C LEU A 763 -27.04 -11.41 3.41
N ASP A 764 -26.37 -12.56 3.43
CA ASP A 764 -27.02 -13.86 3.55
C ASP A 764 -27.76 -14.01 4.88
N TYR A 765 -27.16 -13.55 5.98
CA TYR A 765 -27.81 -13.57 7.29
C TYR A 765 -29.01 -12.60 7.35
N ALA A 766 -28.89 -11.41 6.75
CA ALA A 766 -30.01 -10.49 6.60
C ALA A 766 -31.16 -11.12 5.79
N ALA A 767 -30.84 -11.83 4.69
CA ALA A 767 -31.83 -12.52 3.87
C ALA A 767 -32.58 -13.61 4.65
N LEU A 768 -31.87 -14.34 5.52
CA LEU A 768 -32.46 -15.32 6.43
C LEU A 768 -33.38 -14.68 7.48
N LEU A 769 -33.02 -13.53 8.03
CA LEU A 769 -33.86 -12.82 8.99
C LEU A 769 -35.17 -12.35 8.36
N VAL A 770 -35.12 -11.87 7.11
CA VAL A 770 -36.32 -11.48 6.36
C VAL A 770 -37.24 -12.68 6.11
N SER A 771 -36.70 -13.86 5.75
CA SER A 771 -37.54 -15.05 5.56
C SER A 771 -38.22 -15.52 6.85
N HIS A 772 -37.67 -15.19 8.02
CA HIS A 772 -38.26 -15.44 9.35
C HIS A 772 -39.12 -14.26 9.86
N GLY A 773 -39.36 -13.26 9.02
CA GLY A 773 -40.23 -12.13 9.33
C GLY A 773 -39.59 -10.98 10.12
N GLN A 774 -38.28 -10.98 10.29
CA GLN A 774 -37.53 -9.98 11.06
C GLN A 774 -36.89 -8.91 10.16
N LEU A 775 -37.72 -8.09 9.50
CA LEU A 775 -37.26 -7.04 8.58
C LEU A 775 -36.39 -5.98 9.29
N ASP A 776 -36.80 -5.53 10.47
CA ASP A 776 -36.06 -4.52 11.24
C ASP A 776 -34.72 -5.06 11.77
N GLY A 777 -34.67 -6.35 12.11
CA GLY A 777 -33.44 -7.04 12.48
C GLY A 777 -32.43 -7.02 11.34
N ALA A 778 -32.87 -7.33 10.12
CA ALA A 778 -32.04 -7.27 8.92
C ALA A 778 -31.51 -5.84 8.68
N ARG A 779 -32.36 -4.82 8.76
CA ARG A 779 -31.96 -3.40 8.60
C ARG A 779 -30.90 -2.98 9.63
N LYS A 780 -31.08 -3.36 10.90
CA LYS A 780 -30.15 -3.05 11.99
C LYS A 780 -28.77 -3.66 11.74
N ILE A 781 -28.69 -4.91 11.30
CA ILE A 781 -27.42 -5.59 11.05
C ILE A 781 -26.66 -4.97 9.87
N LEU A 782 -27.36 -4.63 8.79
CA LEU A 782 -26.78 -3.99 7.60
C LEU A 782 -26.22 -2.59 7.92
N ARG A 783 -26.98 -1.77 8.67
CA ARG A 783 -26.52 -0.45 9.15
C ARG A 783 -25.31 -0.56 10.05
N ASN A 784 -25.31 -1.51 10.99
CA ASN A 784 -24.20 -1.74 11.89
C ASN A 784 -22.93 -2.13 11.11
N ARG A 785 -23.03 -2.98 10.08
CA ARG A 785 -21.87 -3.35 9.26
C ARG A 785 -21.34 -2.17 8.42
N ALA A 786 -22.22 -1.35 7.86
CA ALA A 786 -21.84 -0.19 7.06
C ALA A 786 -21.16 0.91 7.91
N THR A 787 -21.56 1.06 9.17
CA THR A 787 -20.98 2.04 10.10
C THR A 787 -19.71 1.54 10.80
N THR A 788 -19.53 0.22 10.96
CA THR A 788 -18.47 -0.38 11.79
C THR A 788 -17.25 -0.87 10.98
N GLY A 789 -16.85 -0.19 9.90
CA GLY A 789 -15.48 -0.31 9.36
C GLY A 789 -15.34 -0.50 7.85
N GLY A 790 -14.24 0.06 7.31
CA GLY A 790 -13.70 -0.14 5.96
C GLY A 790 -14.59 0.36 4.82
N LYS A 791 -13.99 0.70 3.66
CA LYS A 791 -14.77 0.96 2.43
C LYS A 791 -15.53 -0.31 2.04
N LEU A 792 -16.83 -0.20 1.78
CA LEU A 792 -17.64 -1.27 1.20
C LEU A 792 -17.16 -1.54 -0.23
N ARG A 793 -16.87 -2.80 -0.56
CA ARG A 793 -16.35 -3.19 -1.88
C ARG A 793 -17.44 -3.51 -2.89
N GLY A 794 -18.69 -3.63 -2.44
CA GLY A 794 -19.84 -4.06 -3.25
C GLY A 794 -20.11 -3.25 -4.52
N ILE A 795 -19.66 -2.00 -4.62
CA ILE A 795 -19.88 -1.15 -5.80
C ILE A 795 -18.87 -1.46 -6.93
N GLU A 796 -17.64 -1.86 -6.63
CA GLU A 796 -16.56 -1.99 -7.64
C GLU A 796 -16.47 -3.39 -8.27
N ASP A 797 -16.82 -4.46 -7.53
CA ASP A 797 -16.56 -5.85 -7.94
C ASP A 797 -17.80 -6.67 -8.36
N GLY A 798 -19.03 -6.15 -8.21
CA GLY A 798 -20.29 -6.86 -8.56
C GLY A 798 -20.58 -8.18 -7.80
N SER A 799 -19.65 -8.63 -6.96
CA SER A 799 -19.65 -9.94 -6.30
C SER A 799 -20.80 -10.16 -5.30
N THR A 800 -21.38 -9.08 -4.77
CA THR A 800 -22.49 -9.11 -3.79
C THR A 800 -23.88 -9.03 -4.45
N SER A 801 -23.97 -8.76 -5.75
CA SER A 801 -25.25 -8.52 -6.44
C SER A 801 -26.23 -9.70 -6.32
N LYS A 802 -25.73 -10.94 -6.35
CA LYS A 802 -26.56 -12.15 -6.14
C LYS A 802 -27.14 -12.23 -4.73
N ASN A 803 -26.36 -11.89 -3.70
CA ASN A 803 -26.81 -11.92 -2.30
C ASN A 803 -27.83 -10.81 -2.03
N VAL A 804 -27.62 -9.62 -2.59
CA VAL A 804 -28.60 -8.51 -2.55
C VAL A 804 -29.89 -8.91 -3.27
N TRP A 805 -29.79 -9.53 -4.45
CA TRP A 805 -30.95 -10.05 -5.17
C TRP A 805 -31.74 -11.07 -4.35
N ASN A 806 -31.07 -12.01 -3.67
CA ASN A 806 -31.72 -12.97 -2.76
C ASN A 806 -32.42 -12.26 -1.60
N LEU A 807 -31.77 -11.29 -0.95
CA LEU A 807 -32.36 -10.50 0.13
C LEU A 807 -33.62 -9.76 -0.34
N LEU A 808 -33.56 -9.09 -1.50
CA LEU A 808 -34.70 -8.39 -2.07
C LEU A 808 -35.81 -9.34 -2.50
N THR A 809 -35.48 -10.53 -3.01
CA THR A 809 -36.46 -11.55 -3.36
C THR A 809 -37.19 -12.09 -2.13
N ASN A 810 -36.47 -12.36 -1.04
CA ASN A 810 -37.07 -12.73 0.25
C ASN A 810 -37.94 -11.59 0.80
N THR A 811 -37.51 -10.33 0.62
CA THR A 811 -38.28 -9.14 1.01
C THR A 811 -39.58 -9.03 0.22
N ALA A 812 -39.53 -9.25 -1.10
CA ALA A 812 -40.70 -9.22 -1.97
C ALA A 812 -41.71 -10.32 -1.61
N GLN A 813 -41.24 -11.54 -1.35
CA GLN A 813 -42.09 -12.65 -0.90
C GLN A 813 -42.73 -12.37 0.47
N TRP A 814 -41.96 -11.85 1.42
CA TRP A 814 -42.46 -11.46 2.73
C TRP A 814 -43.50 -10.33 2.63
N ALA A 815 -43.23 -9.30 1.82
CA ALA A 815 -44.11 -8.15 1.65
C ALA A 815 -45.41 -8.54 0.94
N ALA A 816 -45.32 -9.35 -0.13
CA ALA A 816 -46.50 -9.87 -0.83
C ALA A 816 -47.39 -10.74 0.08
N ALA A 817 -46.77 -11.55 0.95
CA ALA A 817 -47.51 -12.34 1.95
C ALA A 817 -48.25 -11.45 2.98
N GLN A 818 -47.74 -10.26 3.29
CA GLN A 818 -48.36 -9.31 4.23
C GLN A 818 -49.42 -8.41 3.61
N GLN A 819 -49.30 -8.07 2.32
CA GLN A 819 -50.22 -7.18 1.60
C GLN A 819 -51.64 -7.75 1.43
N THR A 820 -51.85 -9.03 1.75
CA THR A 820 -53.19 -9.64 1.81
C THR A 820 -54.09 -9.08 2.93
N LYS A 821 -53.59 -8.18 3.81
CA LYS A 821 -54.33 -7.70 4.99
C LYS A 821 -54.72 -6.21 5.02
N THR A 822 -54.23 -5.36 4.13
CA THR A 822 -54.62 -3.92 4.12
C THR A 822 -54.50 -3.31 2.73
N PRO A 823 -55.56 -2.66 2.20
CA PRO A 823 -55.48 -1.94 0.94
C PRO A 823 -54.89 -0.54 1.15
N THR A 824 -54.18 -0.09 0.10
CA THR A 824 -53.84 1.28 -0.28
C THR A 824 -52.82 2.08 0.56
N SER A 825 -51.81 2.62 -0.15
CA SER A 825 -50.92 3.74 0.25
C SER A 825 -49.65 3.45 1.06
N THR A 826 -49.14 2.22 1.16
CA THR A 826 -47.77 2.01 1.68
C THR A 826 -46.74 1.93 0.54
N PRO A 827 -45.56 2.58 0.65
CA PRO A 827 -44.50 2.44 -0.35
C PRO A 827 -44.01 0.98 -0.40
N ASN A 828 -43.74 0.47 -1.60
CA ASN A 828 -43.23 -0.89 -1.84
C ASN A 828 -42.07 -1.23 -0.88
N ALA A 829 -42.22 -2.28 -0.08
CA ALA A 829 -41.29 -2.60 1.00
C ALA A 829 -39.92 -3.03 0.45
N THR A 830 -39.92 -3.71 -0.69
CA THR A 830 -38.71 -4.10 -1.43
C THR A 830 -38.00 -2.89 -2.02
N GLN A 831 -38.72 -1.89 -2.51
CA GLN A 831 -38.16 -0.61 -2.97
C GLN A 831 -37.49 0.15 -1.82
N GLN A 832 -38.16 0.23 -0.66
CA GLN A 832 -37.56 0.84 0.53
C GLN A 832 -36.29 0.10 1.00
N MET A 833 -36.30 -1.24 0.92
CA MET A 833 -35.11 -2.03 1.25
C MET A 833 -33.98 -1.80 0.24
N LEU A 834 -34.29 -1.73 -1.06
CA LEU A 834 -33.30 -1.44 -2.10
C LEU A 834 -32.70 -0.05 -1.90
N ASP A 835 -33.52 0.98 -1.68
CA ASP A 835 -33.06 2.34 -1.44
C ASP A 835 -32.16 2.41 -0.20
N PHE A 836 -32.55 1.72 0.88
CA PHE A 836 -31.73 1.60 2.09
C PHE A 836 -30.38 0.91 1.84
N ILE A 837 -30.33 -0.15 1.02
CA ILE A 837 -29.08 -0.86 0.69
C ILE A 837 -28.17 0.01 -0.19
N VAL A 838 -28.76 0.80 -1.10
CA VAL A 838 -28.05 1.75 -1.97
C VAL A 838 -27.49 2.92 -1.15
N GLU A 839 -28.27 3.50 -0.24
CA GLU A 839 -27.82 4.56 0.69
C GLU A 839 -26.64 4.11 1.55
N LEU A 840 -26.66 2.86 1.98
CA LEU A 840 -25.56 2.28 2.75
C LEU A 840 -24.31 1.97 1.90
N GLY A 841 -24.40 1.99 0.56
CA GLY A 841 -23.27 1.79 -0.34
C GLY A 841 -22.96 0.32 -0.69
N TYR A 842 -23.93 -0.60 -0.56
CA TYR A 842 -23.72 -2.02 -0.90
C TYR A 842 -23.88 -2.35 -2.39
N CYS A 843 -24.71 -1.60 -3.12
CA CYS A 843 -24.97 -1.82 -4.54
C CYS A 843 -25.44 -0.53 -5.24
N ALA A 844 -25.46 -0.56 -6.57
CA ALA A 844 -26.10 0.46 -7.42
C ALA A 844 -27.44 -0.06 -8.00
N TYR A 845 -28.24 0.83 -8.59
CA TYR A 845 -29.48 0.43 -9.26
C TYR A 845 -29.19 -0.34 -10.57
N GLU A 846 -29.27 -1.67 -10.51
CA GLU A 846 -29.15 -2.58 -11.66
C GLU A 846 -30.52 -3.14 -12.07
N ASN A 847 -30.70 -3.47 -13.36
CA ASN A 847 -31.93 -4.11 -13.87
C ASN A 847 -32.29 -5.40 -13.11
N ALA A 848 -31.27 -6.18 -12.71
CA ALA A 848 -31.48 -7.42 -11.95
C ALA A 848 -32.06 -7.14 -10.55
N LEU A 849 -31.59 -6.09 -9.87
CA LEU A 849 -32.00 -5.72 -8.50
C LEU A 849 -33.33 -4.95 -8.45
N LEU A 850 -33.67 -4.24 -9.53
CA LEU A 850 -34.99 -3.62 -9.71
C LEU A 850 -36.08 -4.66 -10.05
N GLY A 851 -35.70 -5.86 -10.50
CA GLY A 851 -36.65 -6.95 -10.78
C GLY A 851 -37.46 -7.39 -9.55
N PRO A 852 -36.83 -7.71 -8.40
CA PRO A 852 -37.53 -8.00 -7.14
C PRO A 852 -38.58 -6.97 -6.72
N VAL A 853 -38.34 -5.68 -6.97
CA VAL A 853 -39.29 -4.60 -6.65
C VAL A 853 -40.61 -4.79 -7.41
N LEU A 854 -40.53 -5.07 -8.70
CA LEU A 854 -41.70 -5.38 -9.52
C LEU A 854 -42.34 -6.72 -9.15
N ARG A 855 -41.52 -7.70 -8.75
CA ARG A 855 -42.00 -9.01 -8.30
C ARG A 855 -42.86 -8.94 -7.05
N GLU A 856 -42.66 -7.98 -6.15
CA GLU A 856 -43.55 -7.76 -5.01
C GLU A 856 -45.01 -7.57 -5.49
N TYR A 857 -45.23 -6.66 -6.45
CA TYR A 857 -46.55 -6.41 -7.02
C TYR A 857 -47.12 -7.60 -7.78
N LEU A 858 -46.27 -8.31 -8.55
CA LEU A 858 -46.69 -9.49 -9.31
C LEU A 858 -47.10 -10.65 -8.39
N LEU A 859 -46.34 -10.91 -7.32
CA LEU A 859 -46.66 -11.93 -6.31
C LEU A 859 -47.91 -11.57 -5.51
N ALA A 860 -48.18 -10.27 -5.31
CA ALA A 860 -49.41 -9.77 -4.70
C ALA A 860 -50.62 -9.76 -5.67
N GLY A 861 -50.46 -10.18 -6.92
CA GLY A 861 -51.53 -10.18 -7.95
C GLY A 861 -51.86 -8.81 -8.53
N GLN A 862 -51.12 -7.75 -8.17
CA GLN A 862 -51.40 -6.36 -8.56
C GLN A 862 -50.75 -6.01 -9.91
N LYS A 863 -51.19 -6.65 -11.00
CA LYS A 863 -50.60 -6.53 -12.34
C LYS A 863 -50.56 -5.09 -12.86
N ARG A 864 -51.62 -4.31 -12.64
CA ARG A 864 -51.70 -2.90 -13.06
C ARG A 864 -50.69 -2.01 -12.33
N ALA A 865 -50.54 -2.21 -11.01
CA ALA A 865 -49.55 -1.48 -10.21
C ALA A 865 -48.11 -1.81 -10.61
N ALA A 866 -47.83 -3.08 -10.97
CA ALA A 866 -46.53 -3.49 -11.48
C ALA A 866 -46.16 -2.77 -12.79
N ILE A 867 -47.12 -2.54 -13.69
CA ILE A 867 -46.88 -1.82 -14.95
C ILE A 867 -46.62 -0.33 -14.70
N GLU A 868 -47.40 0.31 -13.83
CA GLU A 868 -47.17 1.72 -13.49
C GLU A 868 -45.82 1.93 -12.80
N GLU A 869 -45.42 1.01 -11.91
CA GLU A 869 -44.09 1.06 -11.31
C GLU A 869 -42.98 0.78 -12.33
N PHE A 870 -43.19 -0.13 -13.29
CA PHE A 870 -42.26 -0.34 -14.40
C PHE A 870 -42.09 0.94 -15.24
N LYS A 871 -43.19 1.64 -15.55
CA LYS A 871 -43.13 2.92 -16.28
C LYS A 871 -42.34 3.95 -15.49
N ARG A 872 -42.58 4.07 -14.18
CA ARG A 872 -41.85 4.97 -13.28
C ARG A 872 -40.35 4.68 -13.27
N ILE A 873 -39.96 3.41 -13.14
CA ILE A 873 -38.55 2.97 -13.18
C ILE A 873 -37.94 3.26 -14.57
N ALA A 874 -38.67 3.03 -15.65
CA ALA A 874 -38.21 3.28 -17.00
C ALA A 874 -37.99 4.77 -17.28
N THR A 875 -38.86 5.66 -16.80
CA THR A 875 -38.74 7.11 -16.99
C THR A 875 -37.67 7.73 -16.08
N GLU A 876 -37.65 7.40 -14.80
CA GLU A 876 -36.71 7.99 -13.82
C GLU A 876 -35.29 7.44 -13.98
N LYS A 877 -35.15 6.11 -14.16
CA LYS A 877 -33.85 5.42 -14.10
C LYS A 877 -33.33 4.96 -15.47
N ARG A 878 -34.12 5.10 -16.56
CA ARG A 878 -33.80 4.57 -17.91
C ARG A 878 -33.43 3.08 -17.90
N ARG A 879 -34.15 2.28 -17.13
CA ARG A 879 -33.94 0.85 -16.90
C ARG A 879 -35.24 0.08 -17.11
N THR A 880 -35.17 -1.14 -17.64
CA THR A 880 -36.37 -1.97 -17.99
C THR A 880 -36.34 -3.36 -17.33
N PRO A 881 -36.43 -3.43 -15.99
CA PRO A 881 -36.47 -4.70 -15.26
C PRO A 881 -37.68 -5.56 -15.67
N LEU A 882 -37.51 -6.88 -15.77
CA LEU A 882 -38.58 -7.85 -16.10
C LEU A 882 -39.37 -7.56 -17.39
N GLN A 883 -38.79 -6.83 -18.36
CA GLN A 883 -39.47 -6.43 -19.58
C GLN A 883 -40.11 -7.59 -20.36
N LEU A 884 -39.44 -8.75 -20.46
CA LEU A 884 -39.97 -9.90 -21.18
C LEU A 884 -41.21 -10.49 -20.47
N GLU A 885 -41.16 -10.59 -19.14
CA GLU A 885 -42.24 -11.14 -18.32
C GLU A 885 -43.47 -10.23 -18.36
N LEU A 886 -43.29 -8.91 -18.25
CA LEU A 886 -44.37 -7.93 -18.32
C LEU A 886 -45.00 -7.82 -19.71
N ILE A 887 -44.19 -7.81 -20.78
CA ILE A 887 -44.71 -7.79 -22.15
C ILE A 887 -45.46 -9.08 -22.45
N THR A 888 -44.93 -10.24 -22.03
CA THR A 888 -45.61 -11.53 -22.19
C THR A 888 -46.95 -11.54 -21.47
N MET A 889 -46.99 -11.08 -20.21
CA MET A 889 -48.23 -10.97 -19.43
C MET A 889 -49.25 -10.06 -20.13
N LEU A 890 -48.83 -8.91 -20.65
CA LEU A 890 -49.71 -8.01 -21.39
C LEU A 890 -50.22 -8.62 -22.71
N VAL A 891 -49.38 -9.36 -23.44
CA VAL A 891 -49.77 -10.09 -24.64
C VAL A 891 -50.82 -11.17 -24.32
N GLU A 892 -50.62 -11.93 -23.25
CA GLU A 892 -51.60 -12.92 -22.78
C GLU A 892 -52.93 -12.24 -22.41
N GLN A 893 -52.90 -11.11 -21.71
CA GLN A 893 -54.10 -10.34 -21.34
C GLN A 893 -54.80 -9.69 -22.56
N THR A 894 -54.08 -9.37 -23.64
CA THR A 894 -54.71 -8.90 -24.88
C THR A 894 -55.44 -10.01 -25.65
N ASN A 895 -55.00 -11.26 -25.49
CA ASN A 895 -55.56 -12.42 -26.21
C ASN A 895 -56.57 -13.23 -25.36
N GLY A 896 -56.53 -13.12 -24.03
CA GLY A 896 -57.41 -13.80 -23.09
C GLY A 896 -58.61 -12.96 -22.63
N ALA A 897 -59.71 -13.62 -22.24
CA ALA A 897 -60.93 -12.97 -21.75
C ALA A 897 -61.00 -12.84 -20.21
N ASP A 898 -60.25 -13.66 -19.46
CA ASP A 898 -60.31 -13.74 -17.99
C ASP A 898 -59.01 -13.21 -17.35
N GLY A 899 -58.96 -11.91 -17.04
CA GLY A 899 -57.83 -11.32 -16.34
C GLY A 899 -58.11 -9.94 -15.74
N ASP A 900 -57.26 -9.53 -14.79
CA ASP A 900 -57.42 -8.31 -13.98
C ASP A 900 -57.37 -7.00 -14.79
N ILE A 901 -56.97 -7.06 -16.07
CA ILE A 901 -56.86 -5.92 -16.98
C ILE A 901 -57.75 -6.20 -18.21
N PRO A 902 -58.74 -5.35 -18.52
CA PRO A 902 -59.55 -5.50 -19.73
C PRO A 902 -58.70 -5.54 -21.00
N PRO A 903 -59.06 -6.31 -22.04
CA PRO A 903 -58.24 -6.46 -23.25
C PRO A 903 -57.92 -5.14 -23.98
N ALA A 904 -58.85 -4.17 -23.93
CA ALA A 904 -58.66 -2.83 -24.48
C ALA A 904 -57.58 -2.05 -23.72
N ASP A 905 -57.62 -2.09 -22.39
CA ASP A 905 -56.62 -1.48 -21.51
C ASP A 905 -55.27 -2.21 -21.58
N ALA A 906 -55.28 -3.54 -21.74
CA ALA A 906 -54.05 -4.32 -21.93
C ALA A 906 -53.35 -3.91 -23.23
N LYS A 907 -54.10 -3.61 -24.30
CA LYS A 907 -53.54 -3.18 -25.59
C LYS A 907 -52.95 -1.77 -25.52
N THR A 908 -53.58 -0.84 -24.80
CA THR A 908 -53.03 0.51 -24.59
C THR A 908 -51.76 0.44 -23.74
N LEU A 909 -51.80 -0.29 -22.62
CA LEU A 909 -50.64 -0.50 -21.75
C LEU A 909 -49.48 -1.22 -22.45
N LEU A 910 -49.77 -2.19 -23.32
CA LEU A 910 -48.76 -2.88 -24.14
C LEU A 910 -48.07 -1.91 -25.11
N ASN A 911 -48.84 -1.07 -25.81
CA ASN A 911 -48.28 -0.08 -26.73
C ASN A 911 -47.42 0.96 -25.99
N GLU A 912 -47.89 1.48 -24.86
CA GLU A 912 -47.12 2.41 -24.03
C GLU A 912 -45.82 1.77 -23.52
N THR A 913 -45.89 0.52 -23.04
CA THR A 913 -44.72 -0.23 -22.56
C THR A 913 -43.72 -0.47 -23.69
N ILE A 914 -44.17 -0.86 -24.88
CA ILE A 914 -43.33 -1.06 -26.07
C ILE A 914 -42.66 0.26 -26.49
N GLN A 915 -43.40 1.37 -26.51
CA GLN A 915 -42.85 2.68 -26.85
C GLN A 915 -41.75 3.09 -25.87
N LEU A 916 -41.98 2.91 -24.56
CA LEU A 916 -40.98 3.20 -23.53
C LEU A 916 -39.73 2.31 -23.66
N VAL A 917 -39.90 1.00 -23.87
CA VAL A 917 -38.76 0.08 -24.07
C VAL A 917 -38.00 0.42 -25.36
N SER A 918 -38.70 0.77 -26.44
CA SER A 918 -38.12 1.22 -27.72
C SER A 918 -37.32 2.51 -27.59
N GLN A 919 -37.79 3.48 -26.79
CA GLN A 919 -37.05 4.70 -26.50
C GLN A 919 -35.72 4.43 -25.75
N ILE A 920 -35.65 3.37 -24.93
CA ILE A 920 -34.47 3.05 -24.12
C ILE A 920 -33.48 2.14 -24.85
N HIS A 921 -33.96 1.04 -25.45
CA HIS A 921 -33.10 0.00 -26.06
C HIS A 921 -33.05 0.01 -27.58
N GLY A 922 -33.83 0.90 -28.21
CA GLY A 922 -34.00 0.98 -29.66
C GLY A 922 -35.00 -0.04 -30.21
N PRO A 923 -35.53 0.20 -31.42
CA PRO A 923 -36.61 -0.60 -32.00
C PRO A 923 -36.19 -2.05 -32.25
N VAL A 924 -34.92 -2.30 -32.59
CA VAL A 924 -34.41 -3.65 -32.89
C VAL A 924 -34.47 -4.57 -31.67
N ASN A 925 -34.02 -4.11 -30.51
CA ASN A 925 -34.01 -4.93 -29.29
C ASN A 925 -35.42 -5.14 -28.72
N THR A 926 -36.27 -4.12 -28.83
CA THR A 926 -37.69 -4.21 -28.47
C THR A 926 -38.43 -5.21 -29.35
N ASN A 927 -38.21 -5.17 -30.66
CA ASN A 927 -38.82 -6.12 -31.59
C ASN A 927 -38.37 -7.56 -31.32
N ASN A 928 -37.09 -7.81 -31.04
CA ASN A 928 -36.61 -9.15 -30.67
C ASN A 928 -37.21 -9.64 -29.34
N THR A 929 -37.36 -8.76 -28.35
CA THR A 929 -38.05 -9.09 -27.08
C THR A 929 -39.54 -9.37 -27.32
N MET A 930 -40.18 -8.62 -28.21
CA MET A 930 -41.57 -8.83 -28.61
C MET A 930 -41.78 -10.16 -29.33
N ILE A 931 -40.85 -10.57 -30.21
CA ILE A 931 -40.89 -11.88 -30.88
C ILE A 931 -40.89 -13.02 -29.85
N VAL A 932 -40.01 -12.94 -28.83
CA VAL A 932 -39.96 -13.95 -27.76
C VAL A 932 -41.24 -13.92 -26.92
N ALA A 933 -41.76 -12.74 -26.59
CA ALA A 933 -43.02 -12.61 -25.84
C ALA A 933 -44.24 -13.17 -26.61
N LEU A 934 -44.32 -12.90 -27.92
CA LEU A 934 -45.36 -13.44 -28.80
C LEU A 934 -45.24 -14.97 -28.97
N ALA A 935 -44.03 -15.52 -28.91
CA ALA A 935 -43.86 -16.97 -28.91
C ALA A 935 -44.40 -17.64 -27.66
N VAL A 936 -44.30 -16.98 -26.50
CA VAL A 936 -44.84 -17.49 -25.23
C VAL A 936 -46.35 -17.28 -25.13
N GLY A 937 -46.84 -16.05 -25.26
CA GLY A 937 -48.23 -15.66 -24.97
C GLY A 937 -49.08 -15.25 -26.18
N GLY A 938 -48.48 -15.16 -27.37
CA GLY A 938 -49.12 -14.65 -28.59
C GLY A 938 -49.68 -15.76 -29.49
N THR A 939 -50.44 -15.35 -30.51
CA THR A 939 -50.95 -16.26 -31.55
C THR A 939 -49.91 -16.50 -32.65
N GLU A 940 -49.96 -17.67 -33.31
CA GLU A 940 -49.06 -18.01 -34.43
C GLU A 940 -49.11 -16.95 -35.56
N ALA A 941 -50.29 -16.39 -35.82
CA ALA A 941 -50.48 -15.34 -36.81
C ALA A 941 -49.78 -14.01 -36.44
N GLN A 942 -49.82 -13.62 -35.16
CA GLN A 942 -49.13 -12.41 -34.67
C GLN A 942 -47.61 -12.59 -34.75
N LEU A 943 -47.09 -13.74 -34.32
CA LEU A 943 -45.66 -14.06 -34.36
C LEU A 943 -45.14 -14.11 -35.80
N ARG A 944 -45.84 -14.83 -36.69
CA ARG A 944 -45.44 -14.96 -38.10
C ARG A 944 -45.48 -13.62 -38.84
N ARG A 945 -46.46 -12.76 -38.54
CA ARG A 945 -46.53 -11.40 -39.12
C ARG A 945 -45.33 -10.55 -38.71
N MET A 946 -44.87 -10.65 -37.47
CA MET A 946 -43.66 -9.95 -37.02
C MET A 946 -42.39 -10.48 -37.66
N LEU A 947 -42.26 -11.80 -37.82
CA LEU A 947 -41.07 -12.44 -38.41
C LEU A 947 -40.91 -12.19 -39.92
N ILE A 948 -42.01 -12.00 -40.66
CA ILE A 948 -41.98 -11.73 -42.11
C ILE A 948 -41.71 -10.24 -42.41
N ASN A 949 -41.97 -9.34 -41.46
CA ASN A 949 -41.88 -7.90 -41.73
C ASN A 949 -40.42 -7.48 -42.05
N PRO A 950 -40.12 -6.98 -43.27
CA PRO A 950 -38.76 -6.63 -43.68
C PRO A 950 -38.18 -5.42 -42.91
N GLU A 951 -39.03 -4.60 -42.29
CA GLU A 951 -38.60 -3.48 -41.45
C GLU A 951 -38.08 -3.92 -40.08
N VAL A 952 -38.41 -5.14 -39.66
CA VAL A 952 -38.00 -5.70 -38.37
C VAL A 952 -36.64 -6.38 -38.53
N ARG A 953 -35.59 -5.78 -37.97
CA ARG A 953 -34.29 -6.44 -37.86
C ARG A 953 -34.34 -7.51 -36.76
N ILE A 954 -34.12 -8.76 -37.14
CA ILE A 954 -34.15 -9.91 -36.24
C ILE A 954 -32.73 -10.29 -35.84
N ASN A 955 -32.51 -10.48 -34.53
CA ASN A 955 -31.26 -11.02 -33.99
C ASN A 955 -31.49 -12.48 -33.56
N HIS A 956 -31.08 -13.41 -34.42
CA HIS A 956 -31.25 -14.85 -34.21
C HIS A 956 -30.53 -15.35 -32.95
N GLU A 957 -29.31 -14.90 -32.68
CA GLU A 957 -28.52 -15.33 -31.51
C GLU A 957 -29.17 -14.91 -30.18
N TYR A 958 -29.74 -13.69 -30.13
CA TYR A 958 -30.48 -13.23 -28.97
C TYR A 958 -31.72 -14.11 -28.70
N ILE A 959 -32.48 -14.43 -29.75
CA ILE A 959 -33.68 -15.28 -29.63
C ILE A 959 -33.28 -16.68 -29.16
N LEU A 960 -32.20 -17.27 -29.70
CA LEU A 960 -31.69 -18.58 -29.25
C LEU A 960 -31.36 -18.58 -27.76
N THR A 961 -30.64 -17.57 -27.28
CA THR A 961 -30.27 -17.44 -25.86
C THR A 961 -31.51 -17.36 -24.96
N GLN A 962 -32.55 -16.64 -25.39
CA GLN A 962 -33.83 -16.58 -24.66
C GLN A 962 -34.60 -17.90 -24.73
N CYS A 963 -34.55 -18.62 -25.86
CA CYS A 963 -35.16 -19.95 -25.99
C CYS A 963 -34.53 -20.97 -25.04
N GLU A 964 -33.20 -20.97 -24.88
CA GLU A 964 -32.53 -21.83 -23.89
C GLU A 964 -33.02 -21.56 -22.46
N PHE A 965 -33.21 -20.29 -22.10
CA PHE A 965 -33.77 -19.88 -20.82
C PHE A 965 -35.25 -20.30 -20.65
N LEU A 966 -36.07 -20.14 -21.69
CA LEU A 966 -37.47 -20.55 -21.68
C LEU A 966 -37.62 -22.07 -21.50
N VAL A 967 -36.77 -22.84 -22.17
CA VAL A 967 -36.71 -24.30 -22.03
C VAL A 967 -36.31 -24.70 -20.62
N GLY A 968 -35.29 -24.05 -20.04
CA GLY A 968 -34.93 -24.25 -18.63
C GLY A 968 -36.06 -23.87 -17.64
N SER A 969 -36.98 -23.01 -18.06
CA SER A 969 -38.17 -22.58 -17.29
C SER A 969 -39.42 -23.44 -17.58
N GLY A 970 -39.30 -24.53 -18.34
CA GLY A 970 -40.39 -25.45 -18.66
C GLY A 970 -41.35 -24.99 -19.77
N LYS A 971 -41.04 -23.91 -20.50
CA LYS A 971 -41.90 -23.36 -21.58
C LYS A 971 -41.46 -23.85 -22.96
N LEU A 972 -41.40 -25.17 -23.14
CA LEU A 972 -40.92 -25.80 -24.40
C LEU A 972 -41.83 -25.49 -25.60
N ASP A 973 -43.14 -25.39 -25.37
CA ASP A 973 -44.14 -25.11 -26.43
C ASP A 973 -43.90 -23.76 -27.13
N ALA A 974 -43.33 -22.79 -26.42
CA ALA A 974 -42.99 -21.49 -26.99
C ALA A 974 -41.86 -21.60 -28.04
N VAL A 975 -40.87 -22.46 -27.78
CA VAL A 975 -39.75 -22.71 -28.71
C VAL A 975 -40.22 -23.49 -29.93
N LEU A 976 -41.11 -24.46 -29.74
CA LEU A 976 -41.75 -25.20 -30.84
C LEU A 976 -42.60 -24.27 -31.72
N ARG A 977 -43.39 -23.39 -31.12
CA ARG A 977 -44.19 -22.38 -31.84
C ARG A 977 -43.31 -21.44 -32.66
N LEU A 978 -42.15 -21.04 -32.11
CA LEU A 978 -41.19 -20.19 -32.81
C LEU A 978 -40.54 -20.91 -33.98
N ALA A 979 -40.13 -22.18 -33.80
CA ALA A 979 -39.61 -23.02 -34.89
C ALA A 979 -40.60 -23.11 -36.05
N LYS A 980 -41.87 -23.42 -35.76
CA LYS A 980 -42.95 -23.49 -36.76
C LYS A 980 -43.17 -22.16 -37.50
N CYS A 981 -43.19 -21.03 -36.78
CA CYS A 981 -43.42 -19.71 -37.38
C CYS A 981 -42.21 -19.16 -38.14
N SER A 982 -41.00 -19.67 -37.87
CA SER A 982 -39.76 -19.27 -38.55
C SER A 982 -39.51 -19.97 -39.89
N LYS A 983 -40.38 -20.92 -40.26
CA LYS A 983 -40.27 -21.71 -41.50
C LYS A 983 -40.07 -20.83 -42.74
N GLY A 984 -39.05 -21.15 -43.52
CA GLY A 984 -38.76 -20.52 -44.83
C GLY A 984 -38.14 -19.13 -44.74
N LEU A 985 -37.79 -18.64 -43.55
CA LEU A 985 -37.11 -17.37 -43.36
C LEU A 985 -35.58 -17.57 -43.39
N ALA A 986 -34.88 -16.77 -44.19
CA ALA A 986 -33.41 -16.85 -44.26
C ALA A 986 -32.72 -16.34 -42.98
N ASN A 987 -33.35 -15.40 -42.27
CA ASN A 987 -32.75 -14.68 -41.14
C ASN A 987 -32.94 -15.37 -39.78
N VAL A 988 -33.83 -16.38 -39.70
CA VAL A 988 -34.18 -17.08 -38.46
C VAL A 988 -34.20 -18.57 -38.75
N ARG A 989 -33.22 -19.31 -38.21
CA ARG A 989 -33.04 -20.73 -38.51
C ARG A 989 -33.92 -21.57 -37.59
N ASP A 990 -34.96 -22.17 -38.16
CA ASP A 990 -35.87 -23.14 -37.53
C ASP A 990 -35.13 -24.34 -36.94
N THR A 991 -34.12 -24.84 -37.66
CA THR A 991 -33.28 -25.99 -37.25
C THR A 991 -32.61 -25.82 -35.89
N ASP A 992 -32.17 -24.61 -35.53
CA ASP A 992 -31.50 -24.35 -34.25
C ASP A 992 -32.48 -24.48 -33.07
N PHE A 993 -33.72 -24.04 -33.22
CA PHE A 993 -34.76 -24.17 -32.19
C PHE A 993 -35.16 -25.63 -31.96
N LEU A 994 -35.22 -26.42 -33.03
CA LEU A 994 -35.47 -27.87 -32.93
C LEU A 994 -34.34 -28.58 -32.18
N GLN A 995 -33.08 -28.18 -32.38
CA GLN A 995 -31.95 -28.73 -31.64
C GLN A 995 -32.01 -28.40 -30.13
N ILE A 996 -32.38 -27.17 -29.77
CA ILE A 996 -32.56 -26.78 -28.36
C ILE A 996 -33.65 -27.63 -27.71
N ALA A 997 -34.78 -27.83 -28.42
CA ALA A 997 -35.89 -28.62 -27.93
C ALA A 997 -35.51 -30.10 -27.72
N LEU A 998 -34.80 -30.71 -28.68
CA LEU A 998 -34.26 -32.07 -28.54
C LEU A 998 -33.25 -32.17 -27.38
N GLY A 999 -32.39 -31.16 -27.22
CA GLY A 999 -31.42 -31.09 -26.13
C GLY A 999 -32.05 -31.06 -24.74
N GLN A 1000 -33.30 -30.60 -24.59
CA GLN A 1000 -34.04 -30.70 -23.34
C GLN A 1000 -34.48 -32.15 -23.07
N TYR A 1001 -35.05 -32.83 -24.06
CA TYR A 1001 -35.46 -34.22 -23.89
C TYR A 1001 -34.27 -35.15 -23.61
N VAL A 1002 -33.10 -34.86 -24.16
CA VAL A 1002 -31.85 -35.56 -23.81
C VAL A 1002 -31.49 -35.34 -22.34
N ARG A 1003 -31.58 -34.10 -21.84
CA ARG A 1003 -31.31 -33.78 -20.42
C ARG A 1003 -32.29 -34.43 -19.46
N GLU A 1004 -33.56 -34.49 -19.84
CA GLU A 1004 -34.63 -35.15 -19.07
C GLU A 1004 -34.69 -36.67 -19.26
N ASN A 1005 -33.84 -37.21 -20.15
CA ASN A 1005 -33.82 -38.62 -20.55
C ASN A 1005 -35.19 -39.15 -21.04
N ASN A 1006 -35.99 -38.31 -21.70
CA ASN A 1006 -37.36 -38.61 -22.10
C ASN A 1006 -37.44 -39.07 -23.58
N CYS A 1007 -37.22 -40.37 -23.80
CA CYS A 1007 -37.18 -40.97 -25.15
C CYS A 1007 -38.53 -40.89 -25.88
N GLU A 1008 -39.65 -41.11 -25.19
CA GLU A 1008 -40.97 -41.11 -25.83
C GLU A 1008 -41.38 -39.75 -26.37
N ALA A 1009 -41.12 -38.67 -25.62
CA ALA A 1009 -41.43 -37.30 -26.05
C ALA A 1009 -40.57 -36.90 -27.26
N ALA A 1010 -39.30 -37.32 -27.29
CA ALA A 1010 -38.39 -37.08 -28.39
C ALA A 1010 -38.80 -37.83 -29.68
N VAL A 1011 -39.25 -39.09 -29.55
CA VAL A 1011 -39.78 -39.87 -30.69
C VAL A 1011 -41.11 -39.30 -31.18
N ARG A 1012 -42.01 -38.89 -30.27
CA ARG A 1012 -43.28 -38.22 -30.65
C ARG A 1012 -43.04 -36.89 -31.36
N MET A 1013 -42.04 -36.11 -30.94
CA MET A 1013 -41.62 -34.90 -31.66
C MET A 1013 -41.12 -35.25 -33.06
N PHE A 1014 -40.28 -36.27 -33.19
CA PHE A 1014 -39.76 -36.73 -34.48
C PHE A 1014 -40.87 -37.24 -35.42
N GLN A 1015 -41.85 -37.99 -34.91
CA GLN A 1015 -43.02 -38.43 -35.67
C GLN A 1015 -43.89 -37.25 -36.12
N ARG A 1016 -44.15 -36.27 -35.25
CA ARG A 1016 -44.86 -35.04 -35.63
C ARG A 1016 -44.15 -34.26 -36.73
N LEU A 1017 -42.81 -34.19 -36.68
CA LEU A 1017 -42.01 -33.56 -37.73
C LEU A 1017 -42.06 -34.32 -39.07
N LEU A 1018 -42.35 -35.62 -39.06
CA LEU A 1018 -42.52 -36.46 -40.25
C LEU A 1018 -43.94 -36.39 -40.82
N ASP A 1019 -44.96 -36.43 -39.95
CA ASP A 1019 -46.38 -36.46 -40.33
C ASP A 1019 -46.87 -35.11 -40.89
N GLU A 1020 -46.25 -33.99 -40.49
CA GLU A 1020 -46.61 -32.65 -40.96
C GLU A 1020 -46.19 -32.36 -42.43
N GLY A 1021 -45.63 -33.34 -43.15
CA GLY A 1021 -45.46 -33.32 -44.62
C GLY A 1021 -44.53 -32.24 -45.17
N ASP A 1022 -43.25 -32.54 -45.36
CA ASP A 1022 -42.24 -31.69 -46.05
C ASP A 1022 -41.97 -30.28 -45.46
N GLU A 1023 -42.51 -29.95 -44.28
CA GLU A 1023 -42.53 -28.56 -43.81
C GLU A 1023 -41.34 -28.13 -42.93
N LEU A 1024 -40.62 -29.03 -42.24
CA LEU A 1024 -39.46 -28.71 -41.40
C LEU A 1024 -38.27 -29.64 -41.74
N LYS A 1025 -37.12 -29.07 -42.12
CA LYS A 1025 -35.95 -29.88 -42.54
C LYS A 1025 -35.24 -30.49 -41.33
N ILE A 1026 -35.35 -31.81 -41.19
CA ILE A 1026 -34.60 -32.56 -40.18
C ILE A 1026 -33.13 -32.64 -40.62
N THR A 1027 -32.21 -32.21 -39.75
CA THR A 1027 -30.76 -32.25 -40.02
C THR A 1027 -30.15 -33.59 -39.59
N THR A 1028 -29.03 -33.98 -40.21
CA THR A 1028 -28.31 -35.20 -39.85
C THR A 1028 -27.79 -35.16 -38.40
N ASP A 1029 -27.46 -33.98 -37.89
CA ASP A 1029 -27.06 -33.78 -36.48
C ASP A 1029 -28.23 -33.99 -35.51
N PHE A 1030 -29.44 -33.57 -35.87
CA PHE A 1030 -30.65 -33.84 -35.08
C PHE A 1030 -30.93 -35.34 -35.02
N ALA A 1031 -30.84 -36.02 -36.17
CA ALA A 1031 -31.03 -37.47 -36.26
C ALA A 1031 -29.98 -38.26 -35.46
N ARG A 1032 -28.70 -37.86 -35.51
CA ARG A 1032 -27.61 -38.46 -34.71
C ARG A 1032 -27.86 -38.30 -33.22
N LYS A 1033 -28.16 -37.08 -32.74
CA LYS A 1033 -28.45 -36.84 -31.30
C LYS A 1033 -29.65 -37.63 -30.80
N LEU A 1034 -30.70 -37.76 -31.61
CA LEU A 1034 -31.86 -38.58 -31.26
C LEU A 1034 -31.49 -40.07 -31.21
N SER A 1035 -30.70 -40.56 -32.17
CA SER A 1035 -30.20 -41.94 -32.16
C SER A 1035 -29.33 -42.25 -30.95
N ASP A 1036 -28.43 -41.33 -30.55
CA ASP A 1036 -27.57 -41.51 -29.38
C ASP A 1036 -28.40 -41.63 -28.09
N LEU A 1037 -29.46 -40.81 -27.96
CA LEU A 1037 -30.39 -40.89 -26.82
C LEU A 1037 -31.15 -42.21 -26.78
N LEU A 1038 -31.67 -42.69 -27.92
CA LEU A 1038 -32.42 -43.94 -28.01
C LEU A 1038 -31.53 -45.15 -27.77
N ASN A 1039 -30.32 -45.15 -28.33
CA ASN A 1039 -29.33 -46.22 -28.12
C ASN A 1039 -28.86 -46.29 -26.67
N ALA A 1040 -28.61 -45.15 -26.01
CA ALA A 1040 -28.18 -45.11 -24.61
C ALA A 1040 -29.25 -45.67 -23.64
N ASN A 1041 -30.53 -45.68 -24.03
CA ASN A 1041 -31.65 -46.16 -23.22
C ASN A 1041 -32.29 -47.46 -23.76
N ASN A 1042 -31.67 -48.14 -24.72
CA ASN A 1042 -32.19 -49.37 -25.36
C ASN A 1042 -33.62 -49.23 -25.93
N PHE A 1043 -33.96 -48.07 -26.51
CA PHE A 1043 -35.26 -47.79 -27.11
C PHE A 1043 -35.27 -48.13 -28.61
N GLU A 1044 -36.36 -48.68 -29.15
CA GLU A 1044 -36.43 -49.06 -30.56
C GLU A 1044 -36.30 -47.84 -31.50
N LEU A 1045 -35.42 -47.95 -32.50
CA LEU A 1045 -35.18 -46.90 -33.48
C LEU A 1045 -36.33 -46.86 -34.51
N PRO A 1046 -37.05 -45.72 -34.68
CA PRO A 1046 -38.06 -45.59 -35.70
C PRO A 1046 -37.49 -45.79 -37.11
N ALA A 1047 -38.19 -46.54 -37.97
CA ALA A 1047 -37.72 -46.85 -39.33
C ALA A 1047 -37.39 -45.59 -40.16
N GLY A 1048 -38.17 -44.51 -39.99
CA GLY A 1048 -37.92 -43.22 -40.65
C GLY A 1048 -36.63 -42.53 -40.19
N LEU A 1049 -36.16 -42.78 -38.96
CA LEU A 1049 -34.92 -42.20 -38.43
C LEU A 1049 -33.68 -42.81 -39.07
N GLN A 1050 -33.72 -44.11 -39.40
CA GLN A 1050 -32.62 -44.81 -40.06
C GLN A 1050 -32.32 -44.25 -41.46
N MET A 1051 -33.31 -43.65 -42.12
CA MET A 1051 -33.11 -43.02 -43.43
C MET A 1051 -32.27 -41.74 -43.36
N TYR A 1052 -32.33 -40.99 -42.25
CA TYR A 1052 -31.56 -39.75 -42.04
C TYR A 1052 -30.15 -40.00 -41.47
N LEU A 1053 -29.87 -41.22 -41.02
CA LEU A 1053 -28.56 -41.66 -40.53
C LEU A 1053 -27.70 -42.33 -41.63
N LYS A 1054 -28.30 -42.66 -42.77
CA LYS A 1054 -27.62 -43.07 -44.01
C LYS A 1054 -27.25 -41.83 -44.82
#